data_AF-A0A2E8KR16-F1
#
_entry.id   AF-A0A2E8KR16-F1
#
_cell.length_a   1.000
_cell.length_b   1.000
_cell.length_c   1.000
_cell.angle_alpha   90.00
_cell.angle_beta   90.00
_cell.angle_gamma   90.00
#
_symmetry.space_group_name_H-M   'P 1'
#
loop_
_entity.id
_entity.type
_entity.pdbx_description
1 polymer ?
#
loop_
_entity_poly.entity_id
_entity_poly.type
_entity_poly.pdbx_seq_one_letter_code
_entity_poly.pdbx_strand_id
1 'polypeptide(L)'
;MKEGNQIEFQQWEGTGNTFVVIDDREDVVEELENEVVQRICSAHDSDGMIFVRPAKSPSADLFCDFRNPDGSRSFCGNGTRATYAYARREGWVGDEAVLEACDGLHKVRWNKEYSLPSVQFESVNTPSNSDGDWFVNTGSPHHIIIVSDTQVLESFDIEKIGAEIRYSQKYESIGGTNVSGLARTPDPSTIHLRTYERGVEAETRACGTGAVAAALIDHTDKGGETSRKVVMPGGDLHVEFEEGVGGYRNVWLSGKASEMKRGVLTLCLAICAFLSPAQASTQWYDNLSDEATISVLTASPGDDIYSLFGHTAIRILDPQNLPDADWVFNYGTFSFSDGFYFKFIKGRLDYKLSVEPYYHFHQVYHSTERGLISQTLDLTPEQVRSIAKYLAHNVQPQNATYSYEFFRDNCATRVLTVLESTLGAGLEMNCAPDGRTYRDGLKPYLRCSPWTEFGMDFILGPKADAPMLGCASSYIPDDLSNNLKHMTLDGKPLAFEPEEIIIAPGGWMKAEVTGFLGLKAPELAFLLLSILVVVMRFVYGDGNLLTKVFVKTINVVLAALGVLLLLMWVFTDHVDTWSNWNLIWTIPALATLLNRDKVVLSIIALAVYLLVAPIVWPQYVSLSLWLVAISLFLTLTPKLK
;
A
#
# COMPACT_ATOMS: atom_id res chain seq x y z
N MET A 1 -9.53 -7.59 25.49
CA MET A 1 -10.36 -8.82 25.63
C MET A 1 -10.22 -9.46 27.01
N LYS A 2 -11.27 -10.14 27.51
CA LYS A 2 -11.29 -10.84 28.82
C LYS A 2 -10.49 -12.15 28.79
N GLU A 3 -10.00 -12.56 29.96
CA GLU A 3 -9.27 -13.81 30.22
C GLU A 3 -10.02 -15.06 29.68
N GLY A 4 -9.33 -15.89 28.89
CA GLY A 4 -9.71 -17.28 28.66
C GLY A 4 -10.24 -17.68 27.28
N ASN A 5 -10.04 -16.90 26.21
CA ASN A 5 -10.41 -17.37 24.87
C ASN A 5 -9.43 -18.45 24.38
N GLN A 6 -9.91 -19.69 24.44
CA GLN A 6 -9.34 -20.83 23.75
C GLN A 6 -9.84 -20.82 22.30
N ILE A 7 -8.92 -20.72 21.35
CA ILE A 7 -9.24 -20.79 19.92
C ILE A 7 -8.80 -22.15 19.42
N GLU A 8 -9.75 -22.94 18.91
CA GLU A 8 -9.40 -24.19 18.25
C GLU A 8 -8.70 -23.90 16.93
N PHE A 9 -7.60 -24.60 16.68
CA PHE A 9 -6.88 -24.54 15.42
C PHE A 9 -6.67 -25.94 14.87
N GLN A 10 -6.44 -26.00 13.56
CA GLN A 10 -6.02 -27.20 12.87
C GLN A 10 -4.80 -26.86 12.04
N GLN A 11 -3.72 -27.60 12.23
CA GLN A 11 -2.59 -27.50 11.32
C GLN A 11 -2.86 -28.39 10.11
N TRP A 12 -2.78 -27.80 8.93
CA TRP A 12 -2.99 -28.46 7.66
C TRP A 12 -1.73 -28.37 6.81
N GLU A 13 -1.51 -29.38 5.98
CA GLU A 13 -0.47 -29.36 4.96
C GLU A 13 -1.12 -29.34 3.58
N GLY A 14 -0.61 -28.51 2.67
CA GLY A 14 -0.90 -28.52 1.24
C GLY A 14 0.37 -28.79 0.45
N THR A 15 0.57 -30.04 0.00
CA THR A 15 1.75 -30.51 -0.75
C THR A 15 3.09 -29.97 -0.21
N GLY A 16 3.39 -30.19 1.08
CA GLY A 16 4.64 -29.76 1.69
C GLY A 16 4.64 -28.39 2.38
N ASN A 17 3.67 -27.52 2.11
CA ASN A 17 3.49 -26.29 2.89
C ASN A 17 2.52 -26.47 4.04
N THR A 18 2.79 -25.87 5.19
CA THR A 18 2.00 -26.06 6.41
C THR A 18 1.33 -24.78 6.89
N PHE A 19 0.07 -24.88 7.33
CA PHE A 19 -0.76 -23.75 7.72
C PHE A 19 -1.48 -24.01 9.04
N VAL A 20 -1.47 -23.03 9.95
CA VAL A 20 -2.37 -23.01 11.10
C VAL A 20 -3.71 -22.42 10.66
N VAL A 21 -4.74 -23.24 10.56
CA VAL A 21 -6.07 -22.85 10.10
C VAL A 21 -7.03 -22.71 11.28
N ILE A 22 -7.74 -21.59 11.33
CA ILE A 22 -8.73 -21.26 12.36
C ILE A 22 -10.10 -21.09 11.71
N ASP A 23 -11.12 -21.76 12.26
CA ASP A 23 -12.52 -21.45 11.96
C ASP A 23 -12.91 -20.16 12.68
N ASP A 24 -13.13 -19.10 11.92
CA ASP A 24 -13.59 -17.81 12.42
C ASP A 24 -14.82 -17.33 11.62
N ARG A 25 -15.68 -18.27 11.21
CA ARG A 25 -16.89 -17.97 10.44
C ARG A 25 -17.96 -17.22 11.24
N GLU A 26 -17.84 -17.19 12.56
CA GLU A 26 -18.68 -16.36 13.42
C GLU A 26 -18.06 -14.96 13.66
N ASP A 27 -16.89 -14.69 13.07
CA ASP A 27 -16.14 -13.42 13.15
C ASP A 27 -15.91 -12.97 14.61
N VAL A 28 -15.51 -13.93 15.45
CA VAL A 28 -15.33 -13.76 16.90
C VAL A 28 -13.87 -13.52 17.29
N VAL A 29 -12.93 -13.87 16.40
CA VAL A 29 -11.52 -13.64 16.62
C VAL A 29 -11.17 -12.21 16.19
N GLU A 30 -10.93 -11.35 17.18
CA GLU A 30 -10.37 -10.01 16.96
C GLU A 30 -9.04 -10.10 16.17
N GLU A 31 -8.72 -9.05 15.42
CA GLU A 31 -7.49 -8.95 14.64
C GLU A 31 -6.27 -9.26 15.53
N LEU A 32 -5.48 -10.28 15.16
CA LEU A 32 -4.24 -10.61 15.87
C LEU A 32 -3.11 -9.68 15.42
N GLU A 33 -2.30 -9.22 16.38
CA GLU A 33 -1.05 -8.53 16.10
C GLU A 33 -0.06 -9.45 15.36
N ASN A 34 0.79 -8.88 14.50
CA ASN A 34 1.73 -9.64 13.68
C ASN A 34 2.69 -10.49 14.53
N GLU A 35 3.09 -9.99 15.70
CA GLU A 35 3.96 -10.69 16.64
C GLU A 35 3.29 -11.96 17.21
N VAL A 36 1.97 -11.95 17.36
CA VAL A 36 1.21 -13.12 17.80
C VAL A 36 1.17 -14.16 16.68
N VAL A 37 0.93 -13.74 15.43
CA VAL A 37 1.00 -14.61 14.26
C VAL A 37 2.39 -15.23 14.13
N GLN A 38 3.45 -14.43 14.22
CA GLN A 38 4.85 -14.89 14.20
C GLN A 38 5.10 -15.98 15.24
N ARG A 39 4.72 -15.75 16.49
CA ARG A 39 4.90 -16.74 17.57
C ARG A 39 4.12 -18.03 17.31
N ILE A 40 2.90 -17.93 16.80
CA ILE A 40 2.08 -19.11 16.46
C ILE A 40 2.75 -19.88 15.32
N CYS A 41 3.13 -19.22 14.23
CA CYS A 41 3.79 -19.86 13.10
C CYS A 41 5.11 -20.53 13.53
N SER A 42 5.96 -19.85 14.32
CA SER A 42 7.19 -20.45 14.84
C SER A 42 6.95 -21.62 15.80
N ALA A 43 5.96 -21.51 16.71
CA ALA A 43 5.66 -22.58 17.68
C ALA A 43 5.09 -23.84 17.01
N HIS A 44 4.44 -23.68 15.86
CA HIS A 44 3.80 -24.77 15.12
C HIS A 44 4.61 -25.22 13.91
N ASP A 45 5.74 -24.58 13.61
CA ASP A 45 6.53 -24.81 12.40
C ASP A 45 5.64 -24.72 11.15
N SER A 46 5.05 -23.53 10.96
CA SER A 46 4.05 -23.26 9.93
C SER A 46 4.50 -22.16 8.97
N ASP A 47 4.25 -22.38 7.68
CA ASP A 47 4.49 -21.41 6.60
C ASP A 47 3.43 -20.28 6.55
N GLY A 48 2.43 -20.32 7.43
CA GLY A 48 1.42 -19.27 7.55
C GLY A 48 0.25 -19.65 8.43
N MET A 49 -0.63 -18.68 8.63
CA MET A 49 -1.85 -18.81 9.42
C MET A 49 -3.04 -18.35 8.59
N ILE A 50 -4.18 -19.03 8.71
CA ILE A 50 -5.36 -18.77 7.88
C ILE A 50 -6.59 -18.67 8.77
N PHE A 51 -7.29 -17.54 8.74
CA PHE A 51 -8.62 -17.41 9.33
C PHE A 51 -9.67 -17.61 8.27
N VAL A 52 -10.55 -18.60 8.47
CA VAL A 52 -11.71 -18.84 7.61
C VAL A 52 -12.88 -18.06 8.16
N ARG A 53 -13.26 -16.98 7.48
CA ARG A 53 -14.25 -15.98 7.91
C ARG A 53 -15.46 -15.94 6.97
N PRO A 54 -16.55 -15.22 7.34
CA PRO A 54 -17.62 -14.91 6.41
C PRO A 54 -17.10 -14.22 5.16
N ALA A 55 -17.61 -14.61 4.00
CA ALA A 55 -17.34 -13.91 2.75
C ALA A 55 -17.70 -12.42 2.86
N LYS A 56 -16.83 -11.55 2.35
CA LYS A 56 -17.08 -10.10 2.26
C LYS A 56 -17.82 -9.78 0.96
N SER A 57 -17.50 -10.51 -0.11
CA SER A 57 -18.18 -10.43 -1.40
C SER A 57 -19.38 -11.39 -1.49
N PRO A 58 -20.52 -10.96 -2.07
CA PRO A 58 -21.66 -11.85 -2.31
C PRO A 58 -21.38 -12.98 -3.32
N SER A 59 -20.26 -12.91 -4.05
CA SER A 59 -19.84 -13.93 -5.01
C SER A 59 -18.88 -14.98 -4.44
N ALA A 60 -18.58 -14.91 -3.14
CA ALA A 60 -17.71 -15.85 -2.45
C ALA A 60 -18.50 -16.63 -1.39
N ASP A 61 -18.08 -17.87 -1.14
CA ASP A 61 -18.64 -18.72 -0.09
C ASP A 61 -17.97 -18.46 1.27
N LEU A 62 -16.66 -18.19 1.26
CA LEU A 62 -15.85 -17.93 2.46
C LEU A 62 -14.75 -16.89 2.17
N PHE A 63 -14.37 -16.11 3.18
CA PHE A 63 -13.17 -15.28 3.14
C PHE A 63 -12.02 -15.99 3.85
N CYS A 64 -10.85 -16.02 3.23
CA CYS A 64 -9.63 -16.63 3.75
C CYS A 64 -8.60 -15.52 4.03
N ASP A 65 -8.47 -15.13 5.29
CA ASP A 65 -7.44 -14.17 5.72
C ASP A 65 -6.12 -14.91 5.94
N PHE A 66 -5.33 -15.00 4.87
CA PHE A 66 -3.98 -15.58 4.91
C PHE A 66 -3.00 -14.61 5.53
N ARG A 67 -2.22 -15.11 6.48
CA ARG A 67 -1.08 -14.43 7.11
C ARG A 67 0.19 -15.22 6.89
N ASN A 68 1.20 -14.55 6.37
CA ASN A 68 2.56 -15.07 6.33
C ASN A 68 3.13 -15.18 7.75
N PRO A 69 4.27 -15.89 7.94
CA PRO A 69 4.90 -16.01 9.25
C PRO A 69 5.22 -14.66 9.88
N ASP A 70 5.52 -13.62 9.09
CA ASP A 70 5.78 -12.26 9.56
C ASP A 70 4.53 -11.45 9.94
N GLY A 71 3.33 -12.00 9.70
CA GLY A 71 2.03 -11.36 9.93
C GLY A 71 1.47 -10.55 8.76
N SER A 72 2.23 -10.39 7.67
CA SER A 72 1.75 -9.75 6.44
C SER A 72 0.65 -10.60 5.77
N ARG A 73 -0.24 -9.95 5.02
CA ARG A 73 -1.32 -10.63 4.29
C ARG A 73 -0.88 -10.97 2.87
N SER A 74 -1.20 -12.18 2.42
CA SER A 74 -0.82 -12.67 1.09
C SER A 74 -1.89 -13.61 0.51
N PHE A 75 -1.63 -14.20 -0.65
CA PHE A 75 -2.39 -15.33 -1.18
C PHE A 75 -1.46 -16.52 -1.41
N CYS A 76 -1.93 -17.72 -1.10
CA CYS A 76 -1.18 -18.96 -1.33
C CYS A 76 -2.07 -20.05 -1.92
N GLY A 77 -1.77 -20.51 -3.14
CA GLY A 77 -2.52 -21.60 -3.78
C GLY A 77 -2.52 -22.91 -2.98
N ASN A 78 -1.45 -23.21 -2.24
CA ASN A 78 -1.38 -24.40 -1.38
C ASN A 78 -2.28 -24.24 -0.15
N GLY A 79 -2.25 -23.06 0.48
CA GLY A 79 -3.13 -22.73 1.60
C GLY A 79 -4.61 -22.66 1.19
N THR A 80 -4.92 -22.22 -0.03
CA THR A 80 -6.29 -22.22 -0.59
C THR A 80 -6.82 -23.63 -0.77
N ARG A 81 -6.02 -24.57 -1.30
CA ARG A 81 -6.43 -26.00 -1.38
C ARG A 81 -6.62 -26.62 0.00
N ALA A 82 -5.74 -26.29 0.96
CA ALA A 82 -5.87 -26.75 2.34
C ALA A 82 -7.15 -26.23 3.00
N THR A 83 -7.44 -24.94 2.82
CA THR A 83 -8.66 -24.31 3.35
C THR A 83 -9.92 -24.87 2.70
N TYR A 84 -9.92 -25.08 1.37
CA TYR A 84 -11.03 -25.73 0.68
C TYR A 84 -11.24 -27.17 1.18
N ALA A 85 -10.18 -27.97 1.31
CA ALA A 85 -10.27 -29.34 1.81
C ALA A 85 -10.83 -29.37 3.24
N TYR A 86 -10.43 -28.41 4.08
CA TYR A 86 -10.98 -28.22 5.41
C TYR A 86 -12.48 -27.89 5.36
N ALA A 87 -12.85 -26.82 4.67
CA ALA A 87 -14.23 -26.36 4.57
C ALA A 87 -15.17 -27.41 3.97
N ARG A 88 -14.71 -28.16 2.95
CA ARG A 88 -15.48 -29.25 2.35
C ARG A 88 -15.69 -30.40 3.33
N ARG A 89 -14.65 -30.78 4.09
CA ARG A 89 -14.76 -31.84 5.10
C ARG A 89 -15.77 -31.49 6.18
N GLU A 90 -15.78 -30.24 6.64
CA GLU A 90 -16.73 -29.76 7.64
C GLU A 90 -18.13 -29.48 7.05
N GLY A 91 -18.32 -29.65 5.74
CA GLY A 91 -19.60 -29.48 5.06
C GLY A 91 -20.03 -28.03 4.87
N TRP A 92 -19.10 -27.07 4.96
CA TRP A 92 -19.36 -25.65 4.76
C TRP A 92 -19.53 -25.30 3.29
N VAL A 93 -18.85 -26.05 2.43
CA VAL A 93 -18.87 -25.89 0.97
C VAL A 93 -19.04 -27.25 0.30
N GLY A 94 -19.49 -27.23 -0.97
CA GLY A 94 -19.70 -28.43 -1.77
C GLY A 94 -18.48 -28.91 -2.54
N ASP A 95 -18.72 -29.67 -3.61
CA ASP A 95 -17.69 -30.13 -4.57
C ASP A 95 -17.11 -28.99 -5.42
N GLU A 96 -17.74 -27.81 -5.41
CA GLU A 96 -17.24 -26.57 -6.01
C GLU A 96 -17.55 -25.41 -5.06
N ALA A 97 -16.66 -24.42 -5.01
CA ALA A 97 -16.83 -23.21 -4.20
C ALA A 97 -15.97 -22.06 -4.74
N VAL A 98 -16.19 -20.87 -4.20
CA VAL A 98 -15.38 -19.66 -4.42
C VAL A 98 -14.88 -19.15 -3.07
N LEU A 99 -13.56 -19.07 -2.93
CA LEU A 99 -12.89 -18.52 -1.75
C LEU A 99 -12.40 -17.11 -2.08
N GLU A 100 -12.69 -16.14 -1.22
CA GLU A 100 -12.17 -14.77 -1.32
C GLU A 100 -10.86 -14.65 -0.51
N ALA A 101 -9.84 -14.01 -1.08
CA ALA A 101 -8.58 -13.68 -0.41
C ALA A 101 -8.23 -12.20 -0.64
N CYS A 102 -7.07 -11.74 -0.17
CA CYS A 102 -6.68 -10.33 -0.29
C CYS A 102 -6.47 -9.84 -1.73
N ASP A 103 -6.20 -10.76 -2.67
CA ASP A 103 -5.93 -10.50 -4.09
C ASP A 103 -7.15 -10.76 -5.00
N GLY A 104 -8.24 -11.33 -4.48
CA GLY A 104 -9.47 -11.52 -5.23
C GLY A 104 -10.20 -12.85 -4.96
N LEU A 105 -10.92 -13.32 -5.98
CA LEU A 105 -11.80 -14.49 -5.92
C LEU A 105 -11.14 -15.70 -6.55
N HIS A 106 -11.13 -16.82 -5.82
CA HIS A 106 -10.47 -18.05 -6.22
C HIS A 106 -11.45 -19.21 -6.28
N LYS A 107 -11.64 -19.79 -7.47
CA LYS A 107 -12.49 -20.96 -7.65
C LYS A 107 -11.76 -22.22 -7.20
N VAL A 108 -12.47 -23.05 -6.46
CA VAL A 108 -11.96 -24.32 -5.94
C VAL A 108 -12.93 -25.45 -6.24
N ARG A 109 -12.41 -26.66 -6.45
CA ARG A 109 -13.22 -27.85 -6.70
C ARG A 109 -12.61 -29.10 -6.11
N TRP A 110 -13.44 -30.10 -5.88
CA TRP A 110 -13.00 -31.47 -5.61
C TRP A 110 -12.83 -32.20 -6.94
N ASN A 111 -11.57 -32.44 -7.33
CA ASN A 111 -11.29 -33.27 -8.49
C ASN A 111 -11.58 -34.74 -8.12
N LYS A 112 -12.62 -35.31 -8.73
CA LYS A 112 -13.10 -36.68 -8.49
C LYS A 112 -12.17 -37.76 -9.07
N GLU A 113 -11.45 -37.44 -10.14
CA GLU A 113 -10.52 -38.35 -10.79
C GLU A 113 -9.33 -38.64 -9.88
N TYR A 114 -8.73 -37.60 -9.32
CA TYR A 114 -7.58 -37.72 -8.41
C TYR A 114 -8.00 -37.88 -6.94
N SER A 115 -9.27 -37.61 -6.61
CA SER A 115 -9.74 -37.47 -5.23
C SER A 115 -8.92 -36.45 -4.43
N LEU A 116 -8.69 -35.28 -5.03
CA LEU A 116 -7.87 -34.20 -4.49
C LEU A 116 -8.60 -32.85 -4.54
N PRO A 117 -8.31 -31.93 -3.60
CA PRO A 117 -8.72 -30.54 -3.72
C PRO A 117 -7.96 -29.84 -4.85
N SER A 118 -8.63 -28.90 -5.52
CA SER A 118 -8.07 -28.15 -6.64
C SER A 118 -8.38 -26.66 -6.53
N VAL A 119 -7.49 -25.84 -7.06
CA VAL A 119 -7.67 -24.38 -7.20
C VAL A 119 -7.47 -23.97 -8.66
N GLN A 120 -8.29 -23.02 -9.13
CA GLN A 120 -8.21 -22.49 -10.49
C GLN A 120 -7.26 -21.28 -10.54
N PHE A 121 -6.44 -21.24 -11.58
CA PHE A 121 -5.61 -20.09 -11.94
C PHE A 121 -6.28 -19.28 -13.04
N GLU A 122 -5.89 -18.00 -13.15
CA GLU A 122 -6.25 -17.18 -14.30
C GLU A 122 -5.67 -17.74 -15.61
N SER A 123 -6.12 -17.20 -16.73
CA SER A 123 -5.56 -17.57 -18.04
C SER A 123 -4.07 -17.19 -18.10
N VAL A 124 -3.26 -18.10 -18.60
CA VAL A 124 -1.80 -17.97 -18.66
C VAL A 124 -1.38 -17.80 -20.11
N ASN A 125 -0.55 -16.80 -20.42
CA ASN A 125 -0.04 -16.60 -21.77
C ASN A 125 0.87 -17.77 -22.22
N THR A 126 1.01 -17.96 -23.53
CA THR A 126 1.93 -18.97 -24.07
C THR A 126 3.35 -18.76 -23.52
N PRO A 127 3.99 -19.79 -22.92
CA PRO A 127 5.37 -19.72 -22.49
C PRO A 127 6.33 -19.30 -23.61
N SER A 128 7.27 -18.43 -23.27
CA SER A 128 8.35 -18.00 -24.16
C SER A 128 9.60 -18.84 -23.96
N ASN A 129 10.33 -19.10 -25.05
CA ASN A 129 11.64 -19.78 -25.02
C ASN A 129 12.69 -18.86 -25.64
N SER A 130 13.85 -18.74 -24.98
CA SER A 130 15.05 -18.14 -25.54
C SER A 130 16.25 -19.06 -25.27
N ASP A 131 16.78 -19.69 -26.31
CA ASP A 131 17.97 -20.57 -26.24
C ASP A 131 17.90 -21.70 -25.20
N GLY A 132 16.70 -22.24 -24.94
CA GLY A 132 16.48 -23.31 -23.96
C GLY A 132 16.04 -22.83 -22.58
N ASP A 133 16.11 -21.52 -22.32
CA ASP A 133 15.53 -20.89 -21.14
C ASP A 133 14.04 -20.64 -21.37
N TRP A 134 13.21 -21.34 -20.61
CA TRP A 134 11.76 -21.12 -20.66
C TRP A 134 11.32 -20.09 -19.65
N PHE A 135 10.35 -19.27 -20.03
CA PHE A 135 9.74 -18.29 -19.15
C PHE A 135 8.23 -18.21 -19.32
N VAL A 136 7.51 -18.13 -18.21
CA VAL A 136 6.06 -17.89 -18.17
C VAL A 136 5.68 -17.23 -16.84
N ASN A 137 4.64 -16.38 -16.86
CA ASN A 137 4.05 -15.83 -15.65
C ASN A 137 2.70 -16.52 -15.37
N THR A 138 2.62 -17.24 -14.24
CA THR A 138 1.43 -17.99 -13.80
C THR A 138 0.73 -17.33 -12.61
N GLY A 139 0.89 -16.01 -12.46
CA GLY A 139 0.61 -15.24 -11.24
C GLY A 139 1.89 -14.86 -10.50
N SER A 140 3.00 -15.55 -10.78
CA SER A 140 4.37 -15.14 -10.45
C SER A 140 5.28 -15.48 -11.64
N PRO A 141 6.36 -14.73 -11.91
CA PRO A 141 7.34 -15.06 -12.94
C PRO A 141 8.09 -16.36 -12.63
N HIS A 142 8.24 -17.22 -13.66
CA HIS A 142 8.97 -18.49 -13.59
C HIS A 142 9.95 -18.62 -14.75
N HIS A 143 11.21 -18.90 -14.43
CA HIS A 143 12.23 -19.35 -15.35
C HIS A 143 12.44 -20.85 -15.15
N ILE A 144 12.37 -21.64 -16.22
CA ILE A 144 12.54 -23.09 -16.15
C ILE A 144 13.64 -23.56 -17.09
N ILE A 145 14.57 -24.31 -16.51
CA ILE A 145 15.64 -25.00 -17.24
C ILE A 145 15.23 -26.46 -17.38
N ILE A 146 15.14 -26.94 -18.62
CA ILE A 146 14.88 -28.35 -18.88
C ILE A 146 16.21 -29.11 -18.84
N VAL A 147 16.32 -30.07 -17.92
CA VAL A 147 17.49 -30.96 -17.80
C VAL A 147 17.22 -32.31 -18.47
N SER A 148 18.27 -33.09 -18.75
CA SER A 148 18.17 -34.32 -19.56
C SER A 148 17.31 -35.41 -18.91
N ASP A 149 17.41 -35.56 -17.60
CA ASP A 149 16.79 -36.63 -16.83
C ASP A 149 16.77 -36.30 -15.33
N THR A 150 16.14 -37.18 -14.54
CA THR A 150 15.96 -37.00 -13.10
C THR A 150 17.26 -37.10 -12.31
N GLN A 151 18.28 -37.83 -12.79
CA GLN A 151 19.57 -37.92 -12.08
C GLN A 151 20.31 -36.58 -12.18
N VAL A 152 20.27 -35.95 -13.36
CA VAL A 152 20.81 -34.59 -13.52
C VAL A 152 20.04 -33.61 -12.64
N LEU A 153 18.70 -33.71 -12.58
CA LEU A 153 17.88 -32.86 -11.70
C LEU A 153 18.22 -33.01 -10.21
N GLU A 154 18.49 -34.24 -9.74
CA GLU A 154 18.90 -34.50 -8.36
C GLU A 154 20.26 -33.88 -8.04
N SER A 155 21.21 -33.95 -8.98
CA SER A 155 22.53 -33.31 -8.85
C SER A 155 22.55 -31.81 -9.17
N PHE A 156 21.41 -31.25 -9.58
CA PHE A 156 21.30 -29.85 -9.97
C PHE A 156 21.47 -28.97 -8.75
N ASP A 157 22.47 -28.08 -8.79
CA ASP A 157 22.75 -27.10 -7.74
C ASP A 157 21.73 -25.95 -7.85
N ILE A 158 20.48 -26.25 -7.51
CA ILE A 158 19.34 -25.35 -7.67
C ILE A 158 19.47 -24.10 -6.79
N GLU A 159 20.15 -24.19 -5.65
CA GLU A 159 20.43 -23.05 -4.77
C GLU A 159 21.33 -22.04 -5.48
N LYS A 160 22.48 -22.51 -5.99
CA LYS A 160 23.43 -21.63 -6.66
C LYS A 160 22.87 -21.10 -7.99
N ILE A 161 22.39 -21.99 -8.85
CA ILE A 161 21.88 -21.61 -10.18
C ILE A 161 20.61 -20.78 -10.05
N GLY A 162 19.75 -21.13 -9.09
CA GLY A 162 18.54 -20.41 -8.75
C GLY A 162 18.85 -18.97 -8.37
N ALA A 163 19.75 -18.76 -7.42
CA ALA A 163 20.18 -17.42 -7.02
C ALA A 163 20.80 -16.63 -8.19
N GLU A 164 21.71 -17.23 -8.97
CA GLU A 164 22.35 -16.57 -10.13
C GLU A 164 21.32 -16.05 -11.14
N ILE A 165 20.29 -16.84 -11.47
CA ILE A 165 19.25 -16.46 -12.44
C ILE A 165 18.22 -15.51 -11.82
N ARG A 166 17.79 -15.78 -10.59
CA ARG A 166 16.84 -14.97 -9.80
C ARG A 166 17.27 -13.50 -9.71
N TYR A 167 18.58 -13.26 -9.58
CA TYR A 167 19.19 -11.93 -9.46
C TYR A 167 19.86 -11.45 -10.76
N SER A 168 19.70 -12.18 -11.87
CA SER A 168 20.27 -11.77 -13.15
C SER A 168 19.60 -10.51 -13.71
N GLN A 169 20.36 -9.72 -14.45
CA GLN A 169 19.87 -8.50 -15.13
C GLN A 169 18.66 -8.77 -16.05
N LYS A 170 18.51 -10.00 -16.55
CA LYS A 170 17.38 -10.44 -17.38
C LYS A 170 16.03 -10.25 -16.67
N TYR A 171 16.00 -10.37 -15.34
CA TYR A 171 14.77 -10.33 -14.55
C TYR A 171 14.68 -9.15 -13.57
N GLU A 172 15.69 -8.26 -13.55
CA GLU A 172 15.76 -7.11 -12.66
C GLU A 172 14.52 -6.20 -12.78
N SER A 173 14.06 -5.93 -14.01
CA SER A 173 12.92 -5.06 -14.30
C SER A 173 11.57 -5.58 -13.79
N ILE A 174 11.46 -6.87 -13.48
CA ILE A 174 10.25 -7.50 -12.92
C ILE A 174 10.43 -7.94 -11.46
N GLY A 175 11.53 -7.51 -10.81
CA GLY A 175 11.84 -7.87 -9.42
C GLY A 175 12.34 -9.30 -9.24
N GLY A 176 12.84 -9.93 -10.31
CA GLY A 176 13.33 -11.30 -10.36
C GLY A 176 12.29 -12.35 -10.75
N THR A 177 12.68 -13.62 -10.66
CA THR A 177 11.85 -14.77 -11.05
C THR A 177 12.07 -15.95 -10.12
N ASN A 178 11.06 -16.81 -9.97
CA ASN A 178 11.30 -18.17 -9.50
C ASN A 178 12.14 -18.92 -10.53
N VAL A 179 13.02 -19.81 -10.09
CA VAL A 179 13.90 -20.58 -10.99
C VAL A 179 13.72 -22.06 -10.70
N SER A 180 13.40 -22.85 -11.73
CA SER A 180 13.17 -24.28 -11.57
C SER A 180 13.97 -25.13 -12.55
N GLY A 181 14.41 -26.29 -12.08
CA GLY A 181 14.89 -27.38 -12.93
C GLY A 181 13.75 -28.36 -13.22
N LEU A 182 13.53 -28.67 -14.50
CA LEU A 182 12.49 -29.60 -14.96
C LEU A 182 13.14 -30.81 -15.63
N ALA A 183 12.82 -32.02 -15.16
CA ALA A 183 13.19 -33.27 -15.82
C ALA A 183 11.95 -34.00 -16.33
N ARG A 184 12.05 -34.50 -17.57
CA ARG A 184 11.02 -35.37 -18.16
C ARG A 184 11.23 -36.81 -17.72
N THR A 185 10.14 -37.56 -17.65
CA THR A 185 10.19 -39.00 -17.41
C THR A 185 9.85 -39.77 -18.70
N PRO A 186 10.05 -41.10 -18.73
CA PRO A 186 9.58 -41.94 -19.83
C PRO A 186 8.05 -41.92 -20.01
N ASP A 187 7.30 -41.58 -18.96
CA ASP A 187 5.87 -41.32 -19.04
C ASP A 187 5.66 -39.86 -19.49
N PRO A 188 5.10 -39.62 -20.69
CA PRO A 188 4.94 -38.27 -21.23
C PRO A 188 3.98 -37.39 -20.42
N SER A 189 3.18 -37.97 -19.53
CA SER A 189 2.27 -37.23 -18.63
C SER A 189 2.94 -36.83 -17.31
N THR A 190 4.15 -37.32 -17.01
CA THR A 190 4.81 -37.11 -15.72
C THR A 190 6.15 -36.37 -15.88
N ILE A 191 6.32 -35.29 -15.11
CA ILE A 191 7.54 -34.48 -15.03
C ILE A 191 7.99 -34.32 -13.58
N HIS A 192 9.29 -34.09 -13.36
CA HIS A 192 9.87 -33.78 -12.05
C HIS A 192 10.31 -32.33 -12.01
N LEU A 193 10.13 -31.67 -10.87
CA LEU A 193 10.43 -30.25 -10.69
C LEU A 193 11.12 -30.00 -9.34
N ARG A 194 12.16 -29.18 -9.36
CA ARG A 194 12.78 -28.56 -8.18
C ARG A 194 12.80 -27.05 -8.38
N THR A 195 12.50 -26.27 -7.35
CA THR A 195 12.29 -24.83 -7.48
C THR A 195 13.03 -24.05 -6.40
N TYR A 196 13.84 -23.10 -6.82
CA TYR A 196 14.32 -21.98 -6.02
C TYR A 196 13.29 -20.85 -6.08
N GLU A 197 12.71 -20.51 -4.93
CA GLU A 197 11.52 -19.66 -4.86
C GLU A 197 11.86 -18.21 -4.51
N ARG A 198 11.43 -17.29 -5.36
CA ARG A 198 11.53 -15.84 -5.16
C ARG A 198 10.74 -15.43 -3.93
N GLY A 199 11.39 -14.71 -3.01
CA GLY A 199 10.81 -14.28 -1.73
C GLY A 199 11.05 -15.26 -0.58
N VAL A 200 11.37 -16.52 -0.86
CA VAL A 200 11.94 -17.46 0.13
C VAL A 200 13.47 -17.47 0.02
N GLU A 201 13.98 -17.24 -1.19
CA GLU A 201 15.42 -17.18 -1.53
C GLU A 201 16.17 -18.47 -1.14
N ALA A 202 15.46 -19.61 -1.26
CA ALA A 202 15.96 -20.97 -1.06
C ALA A 202 15.13 -21.97 -1.90
N GLU A 203 15.59 -23.23 -1.99
CA GLU A 203 14.80 -24.33 -2.54
C GLU A 203 13.59 -24.62 -1.65
N THR A 204 12.40 -24.62 -2.25
CA THR A 204 11.16 -24.99 -1.55
C THR A 204 10.73 -26.41 -1.89
N ARG A 205 10.06 -27.06 -0.93
CA ARG A 205 9.57 -28.44 -1.11
C ARG A 205 8.52 -28.55 -2.23
N ALA A 206 7.69 -27.52 -2.40
CA ALA A 206 6.75 -27.45 -3.50
C ALA A 206 6.39 -25.99 -3.81
N CYS A 207 6.30 -25.66 -5.10
CA CYS A 207 5.84 -24.36 -5.58
C CYS A 207 4.67 -24.59 -6.55
N GLY A 208 3.45 -24.20 -6.13
CA GLY A 208 2.25 -24.44 -6.93
C GLY A 208 2.23 -23.69 -8.26
N THR A 209 2.62 -22.41 -8.26
CA THR A 209 2.75 -21.60 -9.49
C THR A 209 3.84 -22.14 -10.41
N GLY A 210 4.91 -22.72 -9.83
CA GLY A 210 6.00 -23.39 -10.56
C GLY A 210 5.58 -24.71 -11.21
N ALA A 211 4.75 -25.51 -10.53
CA ALA A 211 4.18 -26.72 -11.12
C ALA A 211 3.28 -26.39 -12.33
N VAL A 212 2.46 -25.35 -12.22
CA VAL A 212 1.67 -24.85 -13.37
C VAL A 212 2.60 -24.42 -14.51
N ALA A 213 3.63 -23.63 -14.20
CA ALA A 213 4.59 -23.15 -15.21
C ALA A 213 5.27 -24.33 -15.94
N ALA A 214 5.75 -25.33 -15.18
CA ALA A 214 6.40 -26.53 -15.69
C ALA A 214 5.50 -27.34 -16.62
N ALA A 215 4.23 -27.56 -16.22
CA ALA A 215 3.26 -28.28 -17.01
C ALA A 215 2.96 -27.58 -18.35
N LEU A 216 2.75 -26.27 -18.32
CA LEU A 216 2.46 -25.48 -19.51
C LEU A 216 3.67 -25.38 -20.44
N ILE A 217 4.88 -25.23 -19.88
CA ILE A 217 6.14 -25.23 -20.65
C ILE A 217 6.37 -26.58 -21.32
N ASP A 218 6.21 -27.69 -20.60
CA ASP A 218 6.39 -29.02 -21.18
C ASP A 218 5.40 -29.28 -22.33
N HIS A 219 4.13 -28.90 -22.14
CA HIS A 219 3.12 -29.01 -23.19
C HIS A 219 3.38 -28.07 -24.37
N THR A 220 3.90 -26.86 -24.13
CA THR A 220 4.28 -25.94 -25.21
C THR A 220 5.42 -26.51 -26.06
N ASP A 221 6.39 -27.19 -25.44
CA ASP A 221 7.54 -27.78 -26.13
C ASP A 221 7.23 -29.12 -26.82
N LYS A 222 6.36 -29.96 -26.23
CA LYS A 222 6.13 -31.35 -26.70
C LYS A 222 4.71 -31.66 -27.15
N GLY A 223 3.75 -30.81 -26.83
CA GLY A 223 2.32 -31.10 -26.99
C GLY A 223 1.88 -32.28 -26.12
N GLY A 224 0.86 -33.00 -26.58
CA GLY A 224 0.32 -34.18 -25.89
C GLY A 224 -0.97 -33.89 -25.16
N GLU A 225 -1.21 -34.61 -24.06
CA GLU A 225 -2.41 -34.44 -23.25
C GLU A 225 -2.41 -33.08 -22.55
N THR A 226 -3.59 -32.50 -22.27
CA THR A 226 -3.69 -31.22 -21.57
C THR A 226 -3.71 -31.37 -20.05
N SER A 227 -2.98 -32.38 -19.56
CA SER A 227 -2.76 -32.63 -18.14
C SER A 227 -1.33 -33.08 -17.90
N ARG A 228 -0.77 -32.72 -16.73
CA ARG A 228 0.55 -33.18 -16.27
C ARG A 228 0.54 -33.51 -14.80
N LYS A 229 1.17 -34.62 -14.44
CA LYS A 229 1.61 -34.91 -13.08
C LYS A 229 3.00 -34.30 -12.87
N VAL A 230 3.13 -33.44 -11.86
CA VAL A 230 4.37 -32.77 -11.48
C VAL A 230 4.83 -33.33 -10.14
N VAL A 231 5.95 -34.06 -10.14
CA VAL A 231 6.55 -34.67 -8.96
C VAL A 231 7.55 -33.68 -8.35
N MET A 232 7.35 -33.34 -7.08
CA MET A 232 8.19 -32.41 -6.31
C MET A 232 8.62 -33.03 -4.97
N PRO A 233 9.65 -32.49 -4.29
CA PRO A 233 10.06 -32.99 -2.95
C PRO A 233 8.96 -32.96 -1.88
N GLY A 234 7.98 -32.07 -2.01
CA GLY A 234 6.80 -31.93 -1.14
C GLY A 234 5.64 -32.87 -1.50
N GLY A 235 5.70 -33.52 -2.67
CA GLY A 235 4.68 -34.45 -3.16
C GLY A 235 4.22 -34.14 -4.58
N ASP A 236 3.22 -34.89 -5.01
CA ASP A 236 2.70 -34.83 -6.37
C ASP A 236 1.63 -33.75 -6.54
N LEU A 237 1.70 -33.03 -7.65
CA LEU A 237 0.69 -32.08 -8.12
C LEU A 237 0.16 -32.53 -9.48
N HIS A 238 -1.10 -32.23 -9.77
CA HIS A 238 -1.72 -32.48 -11.06
C HIS A 238 -2.20 -31.16 -11.64
N VAL A 239 -1.71 -30.82 -12.82
CA VAL A 239 -2.10 -29.61 -13.53
C VAL A 239 -2.95 -30.00 -14.73
N GLU A 240 -4.16 -29.45 -14.82
CA GLU A 240 -5.06 -29.61 -15.96
C GLU A 240 -5.28 -28.24 -16.61
N PHE A 241 -5.36 -28.17 -17.93
CA PHE A 241 -5.54 -26.91 -18.64
C PHE A 241 -6.25 -27.10 -19.98
N GLU A 242 -6.68 -26.00 -20.59
CA GLU A 242 -7.21 -25.97 -21.95
C GLU A 242 -6.41 -24.98 -22.79
N GLU A 243 -6.16 -25.32 -24.05
CA GLU A 243 -5.59 -24.38 -25.01
C GLU A 243 -6.59 -23.27 -25.36
N GLY A 244 -6.08 -22.05 -25.46
CA GLY A 244 -6.80 -20.85 -25.85
C GLY A 244 -6.01 -20.01 -26.84
N VAL A 245 -6.62 -18.93 -27.32
CA VAL A 245 -5.91 -17.98 -28.19
C VAL A 245 -4.84 -17.26 -27.37
N GLY A 246 -3.58 -17.46 -27.73
CA GLY A 246 -2.43 -16.81 -27.07
C GLY A 246 -1.99 -17.43 -25.75
N GLY A 247 -2.44 -18.65 -25.42
CA GLY A 247 -2.00 -19.33 -24.21
C GLY A 247 -2.96 -20.42 -23.74
N TYR A 248 -3.17 -20.47 -22.43
CA TYR A 248 -3.92 -21.48 -21.71
C TYR A 248 -5.00 -20.84 -20.84
N ARG A 249 -6.13 -21.53 -20.70
CA ARG A 249 -7.25 -21.14 -19.86
C ARG A 249 -7.75 -22.35 -19.08
N ASN A 250 -8.66 -22.14 -18.14
CA ASN A 250 -9.16 -23.21 -17.28
C ASN A 250 -8.02 -24.03 -16.64
N VAL A 251 -7.01 -23.32 -16.15
CA VAL A 251 -5.83 -23.94 -15.54
C VAL A 251 -6.17 -24.33 -14.11
N TRP A 252 -6.13 -25.62 -13.79
CA TRP A 252 -6.45 -26.17 -12.48
C TRP A 252 -5.23 -26.86 -11.89
N LEU A 253 -4.93 -26.54 -10.63
CA LEU A 253 -3.90 -27.20 -9.86
C LEU A 253 -4.56 -28.06 -8.77
N SER A 254 -4.40 -29.37 -8.86
CA SER A 254 -4.86 -30.35 -7.86
C SER A 254 -3.66 -30.87 -7.08
N GLY A 255 -3.82 -31.03 -5.77
CA GLY A 255 -2.73 -31.49 -4.91
C GLY A 255 -3.23 -31.94 -3.56
N LYS A 256 -2.51 -32.84 -2.91
CA LYS A 256 -2.89 -33.33 -1.58
C LYS A 256 -2.95 -32.19 -0.58
N ALA A 257 -4.07 -32.14 0.15
CA ALA A 257 -4.15 -31.39 1.38
C ALA A 257 -4.68 -32.30 2.50
N SER A 258 -4.04 -32.24 3.66
CA SER A 258 -4.40 -33.10 4.79
C SER A 258 -4.21 -32.38 6.11
N GLU A 259 -5.09 -32.68 7.05
CA GLU A 259 -4.93 -32.29 8.44
C GLU A 259 -3.72 -33.03 9.04
N MET A 260 -2.85 -32.29 9.72
CA MET A 260 -1.71 -32.82 10.46
C MET A 260 -2.06 -33.05 11.93
N LYS A 261 -2.57 -32.01 12.59
CA LYS A 261 -2.95 -32.05 14.01
C LYS A 261 -4.01 -30.99 14.33
N ARG A 262 -4.73 -31.21 15.42
CA ARG A 262 -5.62 -30.22 16.05
C ARG A 262 -5.03 -29.78 17.38
N GLY A 263 -5.36 -28.57 17.77
CA GLY A 263 -5.03 -28.09 19.09
C GLY A 263 -5.89 -26.90 19.48
N VAL A 264 -5.61 -26.40 20.66
CA VAL A 264 -6.27 -25.22 21.22
C VAL A 264 -5.18 -24.18 21.49
N LEU A 265 -5.26 -23.05 20.80
CA LEU A 265 -4.50 -21.87 21.14
C LEU A 265 -5.16 -21.25 22.37
N THR A 266 -4.54 -21.42 23.53
CA THR A 266 -4.96 -20.68 24.71
C THR A 266 -4.31 -19.29 24.62
N LEU A 267 -5.07 -18.27 24.22
CA LEU A 267 -4.63 -16.89 24.34
C LEU A 267 -4.64 -16.49 25.82
N CYS A 268 -3.62 -16.92 26.56
CA CYS A 268 -3.34 -16.39 27.88
C CYS A 268 -2.79 -14.97 27.74
N LEU A 269 -3.69 -14.01 27.53
CA LEU A 269 -3.42 -12.57 27.60
C LEU A 269 -2.76 -12.14 28.94
N ALA A 270 -2.76 -13.02 29.95
CA ALA A 270 -2.17 -12.77 31.28
C ALA A 270 -0.92 -13.60 31.64
N ILE A 271 -0.45 -14.55 30.81
CA ILE A 271 0.72 -15.40 31.19
C ILE A 271 1.97 -15.15 30.34
N CYS A 272 1.85 -14.54 29.17
CA CYS A 272 3.05 -14.05 28.45
C CYS A 272 3.71 -12.83 29.12
N ALA A 273 3.05 -12.21 30.13
CA ALA A 273 3.65 -11.21 31.00
C ALA A 273 4.41 -11.80 32.21
N PHE A 274 4.31 -13.12 32.47
CA PHE A 274 4.84 -13.73 33.70
C PHE A 274 5.71 -14.98 33.52
N LEU A 275 6.01 -15.37 32.27
CA LEU A 275 7.14 -16.24 31.98
C LEU A 275 8.25 -15.44 31.30
N SER A 276 8.77 -14.44 32.01
CA SER A 276 10.16 -14.07 31.80
C SER A 276 11.00 -15.31 32.10
N PRO A 277 11.89 -15.78 31.20
CA PRO A 277 13.19 -16.09 31.74
C PRO A 277 13.68 -14.77 32.33
N ALA A 278 13.86 -14.72 33.64
CA ALA A 278 14.83 -13.83 34.23
C ALA A 278 16.23 -14.27 33.74
N GLN A 279 16.46 -14.14 32.44
CA GLN A 279 17.74 -13.75 31.91
C GLN A 279 17.52 -12.30 31.58
N ALA A 280 18.39 -11.43 32.07
CA ALA A 280 18.52 -10.09 31.51
C ALA A 280 18.88 -10.28 30.04
N SER A 281 17.88 -10.45 29.17
CA SER A 281 18.05 -10.18 27.74
C SER A 281 18.26 -8.68 27.69
N THR A 282 19.51 -8.28 27.49
CA THR A 282 19.83 -6.93 27.04
C THR A 282 18.86 -6.59 25.92
N GLN A 283 18.21 -5.44 26.03
CA GLN A 283 17.23 -5.02 25.02
C GLN A 283 17.96 -4.96 23.68
N TRP A 284 17.30 -5.23 22.55
CA TRP A 284 17.98 -5.35 21.25
C TRP A 284 18.84 -4.12 20.92
N TYR A 285 18.38 -2.93 21.33
CA TYR A 285 19.11 -1.68 21.16
C TYR A 285 20.36 -1.55 22.07
N ASP A 286 20.42 -2.28 23.19
CA ASP A 286 21.61 -2.36 24.06
C ASP A 286 22.69 -3.30 23.46
N ASN A 287 22.31 -4.16 22.50
CA ASN A 287 23.21 -5.08 21.80
C ASN A 287 23.73 -4.54 20.46
N LEU A 288 23.33 -3.33 20.06
CA LEU A 288 23.87 -2.68 18.86
C LEU A 288 25.38 -2.49 19.03
N SER A 289 26.14 -2.92 18.01
CA SER A 289 27.57 -2.72 17.96
C SER A 289 27.91 -1.23 17.90
N ASP A 290 29.16 -0.88 18.22
CA ASP A 290 29.64 0.50 18.08
C ASP A 290 29.79 0.92 16.60
N GLU A 291 29.59 0.00 15.64
CA GLU A 291 29.53 0.28 14.20
C GLU A 291 28.10 0.52 13.70
N ALA A 292 27.09 0.41 14.57
CA ALA A 292 25.70 0.67 14.20
C ALA A 292 25.50 2.14 13.80
N THR A 293 24.73 2.35 12.74
CA THR A 293 24.45 3.67 12.16
C THR A 293 22.96 3.95 12.07
N ILE A 294 22.63 5.24 12.04
CA ILE A 294 21.27 5.71 11.81
C ILE A 294 21.27 6.58 10.57
N SER A 295 20.34 6.32 9.65
CA SER A 295 20.12 7.20 8.51
C SER A 295 18.66 7.62 8.38
N VAL A 296 18.46 8.82 7.83
CA VAL A 296 17.14 9.27 7.39
C VAL A 296 17.01 8.94 5.91
N LEU A 297 16.02 8.12 5.59
CA LEU A 297 15.67 7.76 4.23
C LEU A 297 14.65 8.77 3.70
N THR A 298 14.86 9.27 2.49
CA THR A 298 13.94 10.18 1.80
C THR A 298 13.61 9.58 0.44
N ALA A 299 12.33 9.32 0.19
CA ALA A 299 11.84 8.76 -1.04
C ALA A 299 11.14 9.82 -1.90
N SER A 300 11.42 9.79 -3.21
CA SER A 300 10.84 10.73 -4.17
C SER A 300 9.32 10.62 -4.24
N PRO A 301 8.59 11.64 -4.70
CA PRO A 301 7.16 11.58 -4.99
C PRO A 301 6.74 10.39 -5.87
N GLY A 302 5.52 9.91 -5.67
CA GLY A 302 4.88 8.85 -6.48
C GLY A 302 3.65 9.33 -7.26
N ASP A 303 2.99 8.39 -7.93
CA ASP A 303 1.87 8.63 -8.85
C ASP A 303 0.53 8.74 -8.13
N ASP A 304 0.39 8.01 -7.03
CA ASP A 304 -0.83 7.98 -6.24
C ASP A 304 -0.93 9.19 -5.31
N ILE A 305 -2.16 9.63 -5.03
CA ILE A 305 -2.46 10.79 -4.16
C ILE A 305 -1.79 10.69 -2.79
N TYR A 306 -1.74 9.48 -2.20
CA TYR A 306 -1.14 9.27 -0.88
C TYR A 306 0.40 9.30 -0.90
N SER A 307 1.02 9.16 -2.07
CA SER A 307 2.48 9.16 -2.27
C SER A 307 3.01 10.43 -2.92
N LEU A 308 2.12 11.38 -3.23
CA LEU A 308 2.39 12.56 -4.05
C LEU A 308 3.48 13.49 -3.47
N PHE A 309 3.69 13.46 -2.16
CA PHE A 309 4.64 14.32 -1.46
C PHE A 309 5.95 13.60 -1.08
N GLY A 310 6.14 12.35 -1.53
CA GLY A 310 7.25 11.51 -1.12
C GLY A 310 6.99 10.82 0.21
N HIS A 311 8.04 10.24 0.79
CA HIS A 311 8.01 9.60 2.11
C HIS A 311 9.35 9.73 2.80
N THR A 312 9.39 9.61 4.13
CA THR A 312 10.63 9.53 4.88
C THR A 312 10.53 8.54 6.03
N ALA A 313 11.65 7.91 6.35
CA ALA A 313 11.75 6.87 7.37
C ALA A 313 13.12 6.93 8.07
N ILE A 314 13.24 6.31 9.23
CA ILE A 314 14.51 6.18 9.94
C ILE A 314 15.03 4.75 9.77
N ARG A 315 16.25 4.57 9.29
CA ARG A 315 16.91 3.27 9.17
C ARG A 315 17.92 3.10 10.30
N ILE A 316 17.95 1.92 10.90
CA ILE A 316 19.03 1.45 11.78
C ILE A 316 19.73 0.30 11.07
N LEU A 317 21.04 0.45 10.88
CA LEU A 317 21.89 -0.56 10.26
C LEU A 317 23.04 -0.89 11.21
N ASP A 318 23.16 -2.16 11.61
CA ASP A 318 24.33 -2.69 12.31
C ASP A 318 25.06 -3.73 11.44
N PRO A 319 26.19 -3.35 10.80
CA PRO A 319 26.92 -4.23 9.90
C PRO A 319 27.40 -5.55 10.53
N GLN A 320 27.62 -5.59 11.85
CA GLN A 320 28.10 -6.79 12.53
C GLN A 320 27.01 -7.83 12.80
N ASN A 321 25.75 -7.40 12.73
CA ASN A 321 24.58 -8.22 13.03
C ASN A 321 23.68 -8.38 11.80
N LEU A 322 24.24 -8.30 10.59
CA LEU A 322 23.53 -8.56 9.35
C LEU A 322 23.25 -10.08 9.16
N PRO A 323 22.06 -10.44 8.63
CA PRO A 323 20.99 -9.56 8.14
C PRO A 323 19.99 -9.09 9.22
N ASP A 324 20.12 -9.56 10.46
CA ASP A 324 19.11 -9.42 11.52
C ASP A 324 18.96 -7.99 12.09
N ALA A 325 19.87 -7.08 11.76
CA ALA A 325 19.92 -5.71 12.27
C ALA A 325 19.95 -4.63 11.15
N ASP A 326 19.05 -4.76 10.17
CA ASP A 326 18.82 -3.75 9.13
C ASP A 326 17.33 -3.40 8.99
N TRP A 327 16.90 -2.43 9.80
CA TRP A 327 15.48 -2.12 10.04
C TRP A 327 15.11 -0.70 9.65
N VAL A 328 13.90 -0.55 9.10
CA VAL A 328 13.30 0.74 8.75
C VAL A 328 12.07 1.00 9.61
N PHE A 329 12.07 2.16 10.24
CA PHE A 329 11.03 2.68 11.12
C PHE A 329 10.21 3.73 10.36
N ASN A 330 8.97 3.37 10.04
CA ASN A 330 8.06 4.12 9.18
C ASN A 330 6.92 4.74 9.99
N TYR A 331 7.02 6.03 10.26
CA TYR A 331 5.86 6.81 10.71
C TYR A 331 4.91 7.03 9.52
N GLY A 332 3.61 7.07 9.75
CA GLY A 332 2.63 7.36 8.69
C GLY A 332 2.16 6.13 7.91
N THR A 333 2.19 4.93 8.52
CA THR A 333 1.47 3.76 7.98
C THR A 333 0.04 3.68 8.50
N PHE A 334 -0.90 3.22 7.66
CA PHE A 334 -2.31 3.17 8.03
C PHE A 334 -2.57 2.17 9.16
N SER A 335 -3.37 2.59 10.15
CA SER A 335 -3.94 1.70 11.17
C SER A 335 -5.39 1.41 10.83
N PHE A 336 -5.67 0.22 10.27
CA PHE A 336 -7.04 -0.23 10.02
C PHE A 336 -7.64 -0.80 11.31
N SER A 337 -8.03 0.08 12.23
CA SER A 337 -8.74 -0.26 13.48
C SER A 337 -10.26 -0.09 13.36
N ASP A 338 -11.01 -0.56 14.36
CA ASP A 338 -12.46 -0.40 14.41
C ASP A 338 -12.91 1.05 14.23
N GLY A 339 -13.86 1.24 13.31
CA GLY A 339 -14.39 2.55 12.96
C GLY A 339 -13.46 3.41 12.10
N PHE A 340 -12.41 2.85 11.48
CA PHE A 340 -11.48 3.55 10.58
C PHE A 340 -12.18 4.50 9.61
N TYR A 341 -13.17 4.04 8.83
CA TYR A 341 -13.86 4.90 7.86
C TYR A 341 -14.65 6.04 8.51
N PHE A 342 -15.23 5.82 9.69
CA PHE A 342 -15.95 6.86 10.42
C PHE A 342 -14.99 7.89 11.05
N LYS A 343 -13.87 7.42 11.58
CA LYS A 343 -12.78 8.27 12.08
C LYS A 343 -12.10 9.05 10.94
N PHE A 344 -11.91 8.41 9.79
CA PHE A 344 -11.41 9.00 8.54
C PHE A 344 -12.30 10.15 8.08
N ILE A 345 -13.61 9.94 7.97
CA ILE A 345 -14.57 11.00 7.62
C ILE A 345 -14.57 12.13 8.66
N LYS A 346 -14.33 11.81 9.93
CA LYS A 346 -14.20 12.79 11.02
C LYS A 346 -12.83 13.47 11.11
N GLY A 347 -11.85 13.11 10.28
CA GLY A 347 -10.50 13.67 10.32
C GLY A 347 -9.64 13.23 11.49
N ARG A 348 -9.95 12.10 12.12
CA ARG A 348 -9.14 11.45 13.15
C ARG A 348 -8.43 10.25 12.53
N LEU A 349 -7.40 10.52 11.75
CA LEU A 349 -6.65 9.45 11.11
C LEU A 349 -5.60 8.91 12.09
N ASP A 350 -5.89 7.75 12.65
CA ASP A 350 -4.93 7.00 13.47
C ASP A 350 -3.90 6.38 12.52
N TYR A 351 -2.68 6.91 12.56
CA TYR A 351 -1.53 6.34 11.86
C TYR A 351 -0.61 5.68 12.88
N LYS A 352 0.22 4.74 12.41
CA LYS A 352 1.17 4.05 13.28
C LYS A 352 2.60 4.13 12.79
N LEU A 353 3.52 3.99 13.74
CA LEU A 353 4.89 3.58 13.48
C LEU A 353 4.88 2.09 13.14
N SER A 354 5.35 1.72 11.95
CA SER A 354 5.63 0.33 11.58
C SER A 354 7.13 0.09 11.44
N VAL A 355 7.54 -1.16 11.65
CA VAL A 355 8.92 -1.60 11.46
C VAL A 355 8.93 -2.66 10.38
N GLU A 356 9.88 -2.56 9.45
CA GLU A 356 10.09 -3.56 8.41
C GLU A 356 11.58 -3.70 8.08
N PRO A 357 12.02 -4.83 7.50
CA PRO A 357 13.37 -4.97 7.00
C PRO A 357 13.67 -3.99 5.86
N TYR A 358 14.89 -3.45 5.83
CA TYR A 358 15.30 -2.50 4.79
C TYR A 358 15.17 -3.04 3.37
N TYR A 359 15.43 -4.34 3.14
CA TYR A 359 15.33 -4.92 1.80
C TYR A 359 13.92 -4.79 1.22
N HIS A 360 12.88 -4.94 2.06
CA HIS A 360 11.49 -4.80 1.65
C HIS A 360 11.17 -3.34 1.30
N PHE A 361 11.55 -2.42 2.19
CA PHE A 361 11.42 -0.98 1.95
C PHE A 361 12.10 -0.57 0.63
N HIS A 362 13.36 -0.96 0.43
CA HIS A 362 14.12 -0.71 -0.79
C HIS A 362 13.42 -1.27 -2.03
N GLN A 363 12.93 -2.52 -1.97
CA GLN A 363 12.25 -3.16 -3.09
C GLN A 363 10.97 -2.43 -3.52
N VAL A 364 10.21 -1.88 -2.58
CA VAL A 364 9.02 -1.07 -2.88
C VAL A 364 9.37 0.15 -3.72
N TYR A 365 10.38 0.94 -3.32
CA TYR A 365 10.76 2.14 -4.09
C TYR A 365 11.46 1.78 -5.41
N HIS A 366 12.26 0.73 -5.43
CA HIS A 366 12.91 0.25 -6.65
C HIS A 366 11.89 -0.23 -7.69
N SER A 367 10.93 -1.07 -7.30
CA SER A 367 9.90 -1.61 -8.20
C SER A 367 8.88 -0.57 -8.67
N THR A 368 8.73 0.53 -7.94
CA THR A 368 7.87 1.66 -8.32
C THR A 368 8.61 2.78 -9.05
N GLU A 369 9.88 2.55 -9.43
CA GLU A 369 10.74 3.53 -10.12
C GLU A 369 10.88 4.87 -9.36
N ARG A 370 10.78 4.83 -8.04
CA ARG A 370 10.89 6.00 -7.17
C ARG A 370 12.31 6.12 -6.62
N GLY A 371 12.81 7.34 -6.60
CA GLY A 371 14.13 7.66 -6.09
C GLY A 371 14.19 7.47 -4.58
N LEU A 372 15.36 7.09 -4.07
CA LEU A 372 15.61 6.89 -2.66
C LEU A 372 16.97 7.46 -2.30
N ILE A 373 16.99 8.37 -1.33
CA ILE A 373 18.19 8.98 -0.75
C ILE A 373 18.34 8.51 0.69
N SER A 374 19.57 8.24 1.11
CA SER A 374 19.94 8.00 2.50
C SER A 374 20.85 9.11 3.00
N GLN A 375 20.52 9.69 4.16
CA GLN A 375 21.37 10.63 4.88
C GLN A 375 21.77 10.03 6.23
N THR A 376 22.97 9.48 6.30
CA THR A 376 23.53 8.94 7.54
C THR A 376 23.86 10.07 8.51
N LEU A 377 23.50 9.88 9.78
CA LEU A 377 23.74 10.86 10.84
C LEU A 377 25.13 10.62 11.48
N ASP A 378 25.88 11.69 11.75
CA ASP A 378 27.19 11.64 12.41
C ASP A 378 26.99 11.60 13.94
N LEU A 379 26.69 10.39 14.44
CA LEU A 379 26.31 10.14 15.82
C LEU A 379 27.33 9.24 16.55
N THR A 380 27.49 9.46 17.85
CA THR A 380 28.23 8.52 18.70
C THR A 380 27.42 7.24 18.94
N PRO A 381 28.06 6.10 19.29
CA PRO A 381 27.36 4.88 19.64
C PRO A 381 26.29 5.06 20.74
N GLU A 382 26.54 5.92 21.73
CA GLU A 382 25.56 6.25 22.78
C GLU A 382 24.34 6.97 22.23
N GLN A 383 24.53 7.89 21.28
CA GLN A 383 23.45 8.62 20.62
C GLN A 383 22.63 7.70 19.71
N VAL A 384 23.28 6.79 18.98
CA VAL A 384 22.63 5.73 18.19
C VAL A 384 21.74 4.86 19.11
N ARG A 385 22.29 4.39 20.23
CA ARG A 385 21.53 3.61 21.23
C ARG A 385 20.37 4.42 21.84
N SER A 386 20.55 5.72 22.06
CA SER A 386 19.49 6.62 22.56
C SER A 386 18.31 6.71 21.59
N ILE A 387 18.57 6.90 20.30
CA ILE A 387 17.53 6.92 19.26
C ILE A 387 16.89 5.55 19.10
N ALA A 388 17.67 4.47 19.04
CA ALA A 388 17.16 3.11 18.95
C ALA A 388 16.21 2.78 20.12
N LYS A 389 16.57 3.22 21.33
CA LYS A 389 15.72 3.09 22.52
C LYS A 389 14.42 3.90 22.43
N TYR A 390 14.49 5.13 21.89
CA TYR A 390 13.29 5.94 21.65
C TYR A 390 12.37 5.27 20.64
N LEU A 391 12.90 4.78 19.52
CA LEU A 391 12.12 4.06 18.51
C LEU A 391 11.54 2.76 19.07
N ALA A 392 12.31 1.98 19.82
CA ALA A 392 11.82 0.78 20.50
C ALA A 392 10.65 1.09 21.45
N HIS A 393 10.68 2.24 22.14
CA HIS A 393 9.57 2.70 22.97
C HIS A 393 8.33 3.08 22.14
N ASN A 394 8.54 3.74 20.99
CA ASN A 394 7.45 4.18 20.10
C ASN A 394 6.81 3.00 19.36
N VAL A 395 7.53 1.91 19.08
CA VAL A 395 6.97 0.72 18.42
C VAL A 395 5.99 -0.06 19.31
N GLN A 396 6.05 0.14 20.62
CA GLN A 396 5.14 -0.55 21.55
C GLN A 396 3.67 -0.25 21.19
N PRO A 397 2.75 -1.23 21.25
CA PRO A 397 1.36 -1.05 20.80
C PRO A 397 0.66 0.19 21.37
N GLN A 398 0.89 0.51 22.64
CA GLN A 398 0.33 1.69 23.31
C GLN A 398 0.85 3.04 22.80
N ASN A 399 2.02 3.06 22.16
CA ASN A 399 2.73 4.27 21.72
C ASN A 399 2.85 4.39 20.20
N ALA A 400 2.63 3.29 19.47
CA ALA A 400 2.82 3.24 18.03
C ALA A 400 1.80 4.09 17.28
N THR A 401 0.60 4.27 17.83
CA THR A 401 -0.49 4.98 17.17
C THR A 401 -0.50 6.47 17.56
N TYR A 402 -0.64 7.35 16.56
CA TYR A 402 -0.76 8.79 16.75
C TYR A 402 -1.79 9.40 15.78
N SER A 403 -2.32 10.58 16.14
CA SER A 403 -3.26 11.33 15.31
C SER A 403 -2.49 12.09 14.24
N TYR A 404 -2.66 11.70 12.99
CA TYR A 404 -1.93 12.32 11.89
C TYR A 404 -2.48 13.70 11.54
N GLU A 405 -1.58 14.69 11.51
CA GLU A 405 -1.84 16.03 11.01
C GLU A 405 -0.87 16.33 9.87
N PHE A 406 -1.40 16.41 8.64
CA PHE A 406 -0.56 16.51 7.44
C PHE A 406 0.52 17.59 7.48
N PHE A 407 0.25 18.77 8.07
CA PHE A 407 1.23 19.87 8.16
C PHE A 407 2.06 19.92 9.44
N ARG A 408 1.71 19.13 10.47
CA ARG A 408 2.26 19.31 11.84
C ARG A 408 2.73 18.03 12.50
N ASP A 409 2.16 16.89 12.13
CA ASP A 409 2.41 15.60 12.73
C ASP A 409 2.26 14.48 11.69
N ASN A 410 3.34 14.26 10.96
CA ASN A 410 3.44 13.35 9.82
C ASN A 410 4.80 12.62 9.82
N CYS A 411 5.08 11.81 8.79
CA CYS A 411 6.32 11.03 8.75
C CYS A 411 7.60 11.88 8.89
N ALA A 412 7.64 13.06 8.27
CA ALA A 412 8.80 13.93 8.26
C ALA A 412 8.98 14.74 9.55
N THR A 413 7.91 15.34 10.06
CA THR A 413 7.94 16.04 11.37
C THR A 413 8.23 15.09 12.54
N ARG A 414 7.83 13.81 12.43
CA ARG A 414 8.17 12.79 13.44
C ARG A 414 9.66 12.47 13.50
N VAL A 415 10.39 12.57 12.38
CA VAL A 415 11.87 12.46 12.40
C VAL A 415 12.46 13.57 13.26
N LEU A 416 12.02 14.83 13.09
CA LEU A 416 12.47 15.94 13.94
C LEU A 416 12.16 15.69 15.41
N THR A 417 10.95 15.20 15.69
CA THR A 417 10.54 14.87 17.07
C THR A 417 11.46 13.82 17.70
N VAL A 418 11.86 12.79 16.95
CA VAL A 418 12.80 11.76 17.41
C VAL A 418 14.16 12.39 17.72
N LEU A 419 14.69 13.22 16.81
CA LEU A 419 16.00 13.86 16.97
C LEU A 419 16.02 14.82 18.18
N GLU A 420 15.01 15.70 18.31
CA GLU A 420 14.90 16.64 19.43
C GLU A 420 14.78 15.90 20.78
N SER A 421 13.98 14.84 20.82
CA SER A 421 13.73 14.09 22.06
C SER A 421 14.93 13.26 22.54
N THR A 422 15.87 12.94 21.65
CA THR A 422 16.97 11.99 21.93
C THR A 422 18.33 12.67 22.02
N LEU A 423 18.57 13.69 21.20
CA LEU A 423 19.83 14.44 21.17
C LEU A 423 19.79 15.70 22.06
N GLY A 424 18.59 16.19 22.37
CA GLY A 424 18.38 17.23 23.38
C GLY A 424 19.08 18.54 23.07
N ALA A 425 19.65 19.18 24.11
CA ALA A 425 20.16 20.55 24.05
C ALA A 425 21.40 20.75 23.15
N GLY A 426 22.09 19.68 22.75
CA GLY A 426 23.21 19.77 21.81
C GLY A 426 22.77 19.93 20.35
N LEU A 427 21.50 19.65 20.05
CA LEU A 427 20.94 19.72 18.70
C LEU A 427 20.46 21.13 18.38
N GLU A 428 21.09 21.75 17.38
CA GLU A 428 20.71 23.02 16.81
C GLU A 428 20.11 22.81 15.42
N MET A 429 18.81 23.06 15.29
CA MET A 429 18.06 22.80 14.06
C MET A 429 18.42 23.74 12.90
N ASN A 430 18.77 25.00 13.19
CA ASN A 430 19.17 26.02 12.22
C ASN A 430 18.28 26.18 10.97
N CYS A 431 17.01 25.75 11.03
CA CYS A 431 16.07 25.88 9.92
C CYS A 431 15.73 27.35 9.67
N ALA A 432 15.94 27.82 8.44
CA ALA A 432 15.62 29.18 8.03
C ALA A 432 14.24 29.24 7.35
N PRO A 433 13.38 30.23 7.68
CA PRO A 433 12.15 30.46 6.93
C PRO A 433 12.47 30.82 5.48
N ASP A 434 11.82 30.15 4.53
CA ASP A 434 11.97 30.38 3.09
C ASP A 434 10.89 31.31 2.50
N GLY A 435 10.01 31.84 3.36
CA GLY A 435 8.93 32.75 2.99
C GLY A 435 7.69 32.08 2.38
N ARG A 436 7.68 30.75 2.23
CA ARG A 436 6.51 30.00 1.73
C ARG A 436 5.46 29.81 2.82
N THR A 437 4.20 29.74 2.41
CA THR A 437 3.11 29.20 3.24
C THR A 437 3.05 27.67 3.16
N TYR A 438 2.29 27.02 4.04
CA TYR A 438 2.07 25.57 3.93
C TYR A 438 1.52 25.19 2.55
N ARG A 439 0.56 25.94 2.01
CA ARG A 439 -0.01 25.72 0.67
C ARG A 439 1.04 25.89 -0.43
N ASP A 440 1.92 26.89 -0.33
CA ASP A 440 3.00 27.09 -1.29
C ASP A 440 3.98 25.91 -1.30
N GLY A 441 4.19 25.26 -0.15
CA GLY A 441 4.97 24.02 -0.03
C GLY A 441 4.45 22.88 -0.90
N LEU A 442 3.13 22.78 -1.10
CA LEU A 442 2.51 21.70 -1.87
C LEU A 442 2.63 21.88 -3.38
N LYS A 443 2.78 23.13 -3.85
CA LYS A 443 2.70 23.47 -5.28
C LYS A 443 3.65 22.65 -6.16
N PRO A 444 4.94 22.44 -5.83
CA PRO A 444 5.85 21.66 -6.66
C PRO A 444 5.35 20.24 -6.96
N TYR A 445 4.71 19.60 -5.99
CA TYR A 445 4.20 18.22 -6.07
C TYR A 445 2.88 18.12 -6.82
N LEU A 446 2.09 19.20 -6.84
CA LEU A 446 0.78 19.25 -7.48
C LEU A 446 0.81 19.63 -8.97
N ARG A 447 1.96 20.09 -9.49
CA ARG A 447 2.11 20.57 -10.88
C ARG A 447 1.70 19.56 -11.95
N CYS A 448 1.83 18.27 -11.64
CA CYS A 448 1.50 17.19 -12.56
C CYS A 448 0.06 16.69 -12.41
N SER A 449 -0.69 17.20 -11.42
CA SER A 449 -2.06 16.79 -11.15
C SER A 449 -2.97 18.00 -10.94
N PRO A 450 -3.28 18.77 -12.01
CA PRO A 450 -4.05 20.01 -11.90
C PRO A 450 -5.43 19.86 -11.24
N TRP A 451 -6.10 18.72 -11.42
CA TRP A 451 -7.39 18.44 -10.77
C TRP A 451 -7.24 18.18 -9.27
N THR A 452 -6.15 17.53 -8.85
CA THR A 452 -5.81 17.35 -7.43
C THR A 452 -5.47 18.69 -6.80
N GLU A 453 -4.69 19.53 -7.49
CA GLU A 453 -4.41 20.91 -7.08
C GLU A 453 -5.70 21.70 -6.86
N PHE A 454 -6.63 21.67 -7.82
CA PHE A 454 -7.94 22.30 -7.69
C PHE A 454 -8.72 21.77 -6.47
N GLY A 455 -8.71 20.45 -6.24
CA GLY A 455 -9.37 19.83 -5.09
C GLY A 455 -8.79 20.31 -3.76
N MET A 456 -7.46 20.35 -3.64
CA MET A 456 -6.76 20.84 -2.44
C MET A 456 -7.00 22.34 -2.22
N ASP A 457 -6.96 23.14 -3.28
CA ASP A 457 -7.31 24.55 -3.24
C ASP A 457 -8.74 24.80 -2.79
N PHE A 458 -9.66 23.92 -3.19
CA PHE A 458 -11.05 24.00 -2.79
C PHE A 458 -11.24 23.71 -1.29
N ILE A 459 -10.64 22.64 -0.76
CA ILE A 459 -10.90 22.17 0.62
C ILE A 459 -10.05 22.84 1.70
N LEU A 460 -8.82 23.26 1.39
CA LEU A 460 -7.92 23.88 2.37
C LEU A 460 -8.34 25.32 2.70
N GLY A 461 -8.43 25.62 3.98
CA GLY A 461 -8.78 26.94 4.52
C GLY A 461 -7.55 27.84 4.75
N PRO A 462 -7.73 29.00 5.42
CA PRO A 462 -6.70 30.02 5.60
C PRO A 462 -5.51 29.57 6.48
N LYS A 463 -5.64 28.49 7.27
CA LYS A 463 -4.51 27.95 8.03
C LYS A 463 -3.40 27.40 7.14
N ALA A 464 -3.75 26.87 5.97
CA ALA A 464 -2.77 26.43 4.98
C ALA A 464 -2.02 27.62 4.35
N ASP A 465 -2.57 28.83 4.44
CA ASP A 465 -1.95 30.07 3.94
C ASP A 465 -1.11 30.78 5.01
N ALA A 466 -0.90 30.15 6.17
CA ALA A 466 0.00 30.66 7.19
C ALA A 466 1.46 30.50 6.74
N PRO A 467 2.34 31.50 7.01
CA PRO A 467 3.76 31.38 6.70
C PRO A 467 4.41 30.28 7.54
N MET A 468 5.30 29.51 6.93
CA MET A 468 6.10 28.50 7.64
C MET A 468 7.23 29.18 8.41
N LEU A 469 7.36 28.86 9.69
CA LEU A 469 8.38 29.40 10.59
C LEU A 469 9.28 28.28 11.11
N GLY A 470 10.58 28.57 11.29
CA GLY A 470 11.56 27.57 11.75
C GLY A 470 11.59 26.35 10.83
N CYS A 471 11.54 25.14 11.40
CA CYS A 471 11.54 23.88 10.65
C CYS A 471 10.15 23.47 10.14
N ALA A 472 9.16 24.37 10.14
CA ALA A 472 7.82 24.03 9.67
C ALA A 472 7.80 23.52 8.22
N SER A 473 8.77 23.89 7.37
CA SER A 473 8.90 23.36 6.00
C SER A 473 9.23 21.87 5.96
N SER A 474 9.87 21.31 6.99
CA SER A 474 10.21 19.89 7.10
C SER A 474 9.00 18.96 7.21
N TYR A 475 7.76 19.46 7.13
CA TYR A 475 6.59 18.59 6.94
C TYR A 475 6.64 17.86 5.58
N ILE A 476 7.40 18.38 4.61
CA ILE A 476 7.67 17.71 3.34
C ILE A 476 9.00 16.96 3.44
N PRO A 477 9.05 15.66 3.06
CA PRO A 477 10.28 14.84 3.09
C PRO A 477 11.51 15.49 2.42
N ASP A 478 11.35 16.11 1.25
CA ASP A 478 12.47 16.76 0.55
C ASP A 478 12.99 18.00 1.31
N ASP A 479 12.08 18.78 1.90
CA ASP A 479 12.45 19.95 2.71
C ASP A 479 13.11 19.51 4.03
N LEU A 480 12.68 18.39 4.63
CA LEU A 480 13.39 17.76 5.75
C LEU A 480 14.81 17.36 5.35
N SER A 481 14.97 16.64 4.23
CA SER A 481 16.27 16.22 3.71
C SER A 481 17.23 17.40 3.50
N ASN A 482 16.71 18.52 2.99
CA ASN A 482 17.49 19.74 2.83
C ASN A 482 17.82 20.41 4.18
N ASN A 483 16.86 20.48 5.11
CA ASN A 483 17.09 21.08 6.42
C ASN A 483 18.11 20.29 7.25
N LEU A 484 18.16 18.95 7.13
CA LEU A 484 19.16 18.11 7.82
C LEU A 484 20.61 18.54 7.54
N LYS A 485 20.89 19.10 6.35
CA LYS A 485 22.23 19.61 5.96
C LYS A 485 22.67 20.82 6.77
N HIS A 486 21.72 21.55 7.35
CA HIS A 486 21.98 22.77 8.12
C HIS A 486 21.95 22.52 9.63
N MET A 487 21.45 21.36 10.05
CA MET A 487 21.41 20.98 11.47
C MET A 487 22.80 20.69 11.98
N THR A 488 23.05 21.08 13.22
CA THR A 488 24.31 20.81 13.91
C THR A 488 24.08 20.15 15.26
N LEU A 489 24.99 19.27 15.64
CA LEU A 489 25.05 18.62 16.95
C LEU A 489 26.38 18.99 17.61
N ASP A 490 26.31 19.67 18.75
CA ASP A 490 27.48 20.17 19.48
C ASP A 490 28.46 20.97 18.59
N GLY A 491 27.90 21.78 17.68
CA GLY A 491 28.63 22.64 16.74
C GLY A 491 29.23 21.93 15.51
N LYS A 492 28.95 20.64 15.30
CA LYS A 492 29.34 19.88 14.09
C LYS A 492 28.12 19.57 13.22
N PRO A 493 28.26 19.38 11.89
CA PRO A 493 27.15 18.93 11.05
C PRO A 493 26.50 17.65 11.59
N LEU A 494 25.17 17.60 11.65
CA LEU A 494 24.42 16.45 12.16
C LEU A 494 24.45 15.24 11.21
N ALA A 495 24.44 15.49 9.90
CA ALA A 495 24.31 14.47 8.87
C ALA A 495 25.41 14.60 7.83
N PHE A 496 25.82 13.46 7.27
CA PHE A 496 26.66 13.41 6.08
C PHE A 496 25.87 13.87 4.84
N GLU A 497 26.61 14.12 3.75
CA GLU A 497 25.99 14.43 2.47
C GLU A 497 25.06 13.28 2.02
N PRO A 498 23.91 13.60 1.38
CA PRO A 498 22.95 12.61 0.92
C PRO A 498 23.57 11.66 -0.11
N GLU A 499 23.35 10.37 0.10
CA GLU A 499 23.70 9.31 -0.83
C GLU A 499 22.45 8.88 -1.60
N GLU A 500 22.50 8.93 -2.94
CA GLU A 500 21.46 8.38 -3.79
C GLU A 500 21.58 6.86 -3.83
N ILE A 501 20.59 6.17 -3.26
CA ILE A 501 20.49 4.71 -3.25
C ILE A 501 19.78 4.21 -4.50
N ILE A 502 18.66 4.86 -4.85
CA ILE A 502 17.87 4.57 -6.06
C ILE A 502 17.74 5.85 -6.86
N ILE A 503 18.16 5.80 -8.12
CA ILE A 503 18.01 6.91 -9.07
C ILE A 503 16.65 6.76 -9.75
N ALA A 504 15.78 7.76 -9.60
CA ALA A 504 14.48 7.78 -10.27
C ALA A 504 14.67 7.95 -11.80
N PRO A 505 14.25 6.98 -12.65
CA PRO A 505 14.42 7.08 -14.11
C PRO A 505 13.73 8.30 -14.72
N GLY A 506 12.59 8.72 -14.15
CA GLY A 506 11.83 9.90 -14.56
C GLY A 506 12.32 11.23 -13.96
N GLY A 507 13.41 11.21 -13.19
CA GLY A 507 13.87 12.33 -12.36
C GLY A 507 13.17 12.38 -11.00
N TRP A 508 13.77 13.10 -10.04
CA TRP A 508 13.26 13.18 -8.66
C TRP A 508 11.87 13.79 -8.57
N MET A 509 11.65 14.87 -9.32
CA MET A 509 10.36 15.54 -9.47
C MET A 509 9.84 15.32 -10.88
N LYS A 510 8.55 15.01 -10.99
CA LYS A 510 7.90 14.90 -12.29
C LYS A 510 7.93 16.23 -13.05
N ALA A 511 8.08 16.13 -14.36
CA ALA A 511 8.03 17.28 -15.26
C ALA A 511 6.63 17.92 -15.28
N GLU A 512 6.60 19.25 -15.23
CA GLU A 512 5.36 20.04 -15.24
C GLU A 512 4.53 19.80 -16.50
N VAL A 513 3.22 19.58 -16.33
CA VAL A 513 2.30 19.43 -17.46
C VAL A 513 2.00 20.80 -18.05
N THR A 514 2.37 21.02 -19.31
CA THR A 514 2.09 22.28 -20.00
C THR A 514 0.60 22.42 -20.28
N GLY A 515 0.02 23.54 -19.82
CA GLY A 515 -1.38 23.88 -20.04
C GLY A 515 -1.67 24.27 -21.49
N PHE A 516 -2.91 24.06 -21.94
CA PHE A 516 -3.36 24.56 -23.24
C PHE A 516 -3.62 26.07 -23.14
N LEU A 517 -2.98 26.86 -24.03
CA LEU A 517 -3.01 28.34 -24.00
C LEU A 517 -2.49 28.94 -22.68
N GLY A 518 -1.63 28.23 -21.95
CA GLY A 518 -1.12 28.67 -20.64
C GLY A 518 -2.12 28.51 -19.49
N LEU A 519 -3.27 27.85 -19.73
CA LEU A 519 -4.26 27.52 -18.69
C LEU A 519 -4.14 26.05 -18.28
N LYS A 520 -4.22 25.80 -16.97
CA LYS A 520 -4.33 24.44 -16.43
C LYS A 520 -5.68 23.82 -16.82
N ALA A 521 -5.75 22.49 -16.85
CA ALA A 521 -6.97 21.79 -17.29
C ALA A 521 -8.26 22.20 -16.53
N PRO A 522 -8.27 22.38 -15.19
CA PRO A 522 -9.45 22.88 -14.49
C PRO A 522 -9.79 24.32 -14.88
N GLU A 523 -8.79 25.19 -15.06
CA GLU A 523 -9.00 26.58 -15.46
C GLU A 523 -9.67 26.65 -16.84
N LEU A 524 -9.18 25.88 -17.81
CA LEU A 524 -9.82 25.79 -19.12
C LEU A 524 -11.24 25.23 -19.03
N ALA A 525 -11.45 24.18 -18.24
CA ALA A 525 -12.76 23.56 -18.06
C ALA A 525 -13.79 24.55 -17.47
N PHE A 526 -13.40 25.31 -16.44
CA PHE A 526 -14.30 26.28 -15.79
C PHE A 526 -14.46 27.59 -16.57
N LEU A 527 -13.46 27.95 -17.39
CA LEU A 527 -13.62 29.01 -18.39
C LEU A 527 -14.66 28.62 -19.44
N LEU A 528 -14.55 27.41 -19.99
CA LEU A 528 -15.52 26.87 -20.96
C LEU A 528 -16.91 26.71 -20.32
N LEU A 529 -16.98 26.30 -19.05
CA LEU A 529 -18.24 26.25 -18.30
C LEU A 529 -18.88 27.64 -18.19
N SER A 530 -18.10 28.67 -17.85
CA SER A 530 -18.58 30.05 -17.76
C SER A 530 -19.15 30.54 -19.10
N ILE A 531 -18.43 30.26 -20.21
CA ILE A 531 -18.88 30.59 -21.57
C ILE A 531 -20.15 29.80 -21.92
N LEU A 532 -20.21 28.51 -21.58
CA LEU A 532 -21.37 27.67 -21.86
C LEU A 532 -22.61 28.15 -21.10
N VAL A 533 -22.48 28.59 -19.85
CA VAL A 533 -23.59 29.21 -19.09
C VAL A 533 -24.12 30.44 -19.84
N VAL A 534 -23.23 31.31 -20.32
CA VAL A 534 -23.60 32.48 -21.14
C VAL A 534 -24.34 32.03 -22.40
N VAL A 535 -23.77 31.12 -23.20
CA VAL A 535 -24.38 30.62 -24.44
C VAL A 535 -25.77 30.01 -24.18
N MET A 536 -25.89 29.16 -23.16
CA MET A 536 -27.16 28.53 -22.79
C MET A 536 -28.23 29.54 -22.40
N ARG A 537 -27.86 30.62 -21.70
CA ARG A 537 -28.80 31.65 -21.28
C ARG A 537 -29.14 32.66 -22.37
N PHE A 538 -28.17 33.08 -23.18
CA PHE A 538 -28.36 34.09 -24.22
C PHE A 538 -28.93 33.52 -25.53
N VAL A 539 -28.47 32.35 -25.97
CA VAL A 539 -28.89 31.77 -27.26
C VAL A 539 -30.20 31.00 -27.13
N TYR A 540 -30.33 30.16 -26.10
CA TYR A 540 -31.53 29.33 -25.91
C TYR A 540 -32.58 30.00 -25.02
N GLY A 541 -32.19 30.98 -24.22
CA GLY A 541 -33.08 31.73 -23.34
C GLY A 541 -33.35 31.03 -22.00
N ASP A 542 -33.54 31.84 -20.95
CA ASP A 542 -33.85 31.35 -19.58
C ASP A 542 -35.18 30.57 -19.48
N GLY A 543 -36.04 30.66 -20.49
CA GLY A 543 -37.30 29.93 -20.59
C GLY A 543 -37.14 28.46 -21.01
N ASN A 544 -36.05 28.13 -21.71
CA ASN A 544 -35.80 26.83 -22.31
C ASN A 544 -35.57 25.74 -21.25
N LEU A 545 -36.12 24.54 -21.47
CA LEU A 545 -36.00 23.41 -20.54
C LEU A 545 -34.54 22.98 -20.36
N LEU A 546 -33.76 22.92 -21.43
CA LEU A 546 -32.35 22.52 -21.41
C LEU A 546 -31.52 23.52 -20.59
N THR A 547 -31.72 24.82 -20.80
CA THR A 547 -31.07 25.89 -20.02
C THR A 547 -31.42 25.78 -18.53
N LYS A 548 -32.71 25.55 -18.21
CA LYS A 548 -33.16 25.37 -16.81
C LYS A 548 -32.51 24.16 -16.14
N VAL A 549 -32.46 23.02 -16.84
CA VAL A 549 -31.84 21.79 -16.31
C VAL A 549 -30.36 22.02 -16.09
N PHE A 550 -29.65 22.55 -17.08
CA PHE A 550 -28.22 22.82 -17.01
C PHE A 550 -27.84 23.74 -15.84
N VAL A 551 -28.49 24.91 -15.75
CA VAL A 551 -28.31 25.88 -14.65
C VAL A 551 -28.62 25.26 -13.29
N LYS A 552 -29.71 24.49 -13.19
CA LYS A 552 -30.08 23.83 -11.94
C LYS A 552 -29.05 22.78 -11.53
N THR A 553 -28.51 22.01 -12.47
CA THR A 553 -27.46 21.03 -12.20
C THR A 553 -26.21 21.68 -11.62
N ILE A 554 -25.74 22.78 -12.21
CA ILE A 554 -24.60 23.54 -11.68
C ILE A 554 -24.87 23.98 -10.23
N ASN A 555 -26.04 24.57 -9.97
CA ASN A 555 -26.42 24.99 -8.63
C ASN A 555 -26.48 23.83 -7.62
N VAL A 556 -26.98 22.67 -8.02
CA VAL A 556 -27.03 21.47 -7.14
C VAL A 556 -25.62 20.99 -6.81
N VAL A 557 -24.74 20.90 -7.81
CA VAL A 557 -23.34 20.47 -7.59
C VAL A 557 -22.61 21.44 -6.66
N LEU A 558 -22.71 22.75 -6.90
CA LEU A 558 -22.03 23.75 -6.08
C LEU A 558 -22.63 23.87 -4.67
N ALA A 559 -23.94 23.66 -4.52
CA ALA A 559 -24.57 23.57 -3.21
C ALA A 559 -24.07 22.35 -2.43
N ALA A 560 -23.90 21.19 -3.09
CA ALA A 560 -23.33 20.00 -2.47
C ALA A 560 -21.88 20.22 -2.01
N LEU A 561 -21.07 20.93 -2.82
CA LEU A 561 -19.71 21.33 -2.43
C LEU A 561 -19.71 22.29 -1.23
N GLY A 562 -20.65 23.23 -1.15
CA GLY A 562 -20.81 24.08 0.04
C GLY A 562 -21.22 23.31 1.30
N VAL A 563 -22.11 22.33 1.16
CA VAL A 563 -22.48 21.42 2.26
C VAL A 563 -21.26 20.60 2.71
N LEU A 564 -20.44 20.10 1.78
CA LEU A 564 -19.20 19.41 2.12
C LEU A 564 -18.29 20.28 2.98
N LEU A 565 -18.02 21.52 2.59
CA LEU A 565 -17.17 22.44 3.37
C LEU A 565 -17.76 22.75 4.76
N LEU A 566 -19.09 22.90 4.87
CA LEU A 566 -19.76 23.05 6.17
C LEU A 566 -19.61 21.81 7.05
N LEU A 567 -19.74 20.62 6.45
CA LEU A 567 -19.53 19.36 7.16
C LEU A 567 -18.09 19.25 7.67
N MET A 568 -17.11 19.54 6.82
CA MET A 568 -15.69 19.53 7.18
C MET A 568 -15.40 20.53 8.31
N TRP A 569 -15.99 21.72 8.28
CA TRP A 569 -15.76 22.72 9.31
C TRP A 569 -16.43 22.36 10.66
N VAL A 570 -17.67 21.88 10.65
CA VAL A 570 -18.46 21.72 11.89
C VAL A 570 -18.32 20.33 12.51
N PHE A 571 -18.06 19.30 11.71
CA PHE A 571 -18.17 17.90 12.14
C PHE A 571 -16.87 17.10 12.02
N THR A 572 -15.76 17.69 11.56
CA THR A 572 -14.48 17.01 11.40
C THR A 572 -13.34 17.75 12.09
N ASP A 573 -12.31 17.02 12.51
CA ASP A 573 -11.09 17.54 13.12
C ASP A 573 -10.02 17.92 12.06
N HIS A 574 -10.42 18.03 10.79
CA HIS A 574 -9.55 18.54 9.72
C HIS A 574 -9.33 20.06 9.85
N VAL A 575 -8.59 20.46 10.88
CA VAL A 575 -8.41 21.87 11.29
C VAL A 575 -7.89 22.78 10.19
N ASP A 576 -7.14 22.25 9.22
CA ASP A 576 -6.59 23.00 8.09
C ASP A 576 -7.63 23.29 6.99
N THR A 577 -8.82 22.69 7.08
CA THR A 577 -9.97 22.92 6.17
C THR A 577 -11.01 23.85 6.81
N TRP A 578 -10.83 24.20 8.08
CA TRP A 578 -11.78 25.02 8.83
C TRP A 578 -11.77 26.49 8.38
N SER A 579 -12.89 27.17 8.62
CA SER A 579 -13.07 28.59 8.23
C SER A 579 -12.76 28.82 6.75
N ASN A 580 -13.08 27.85 5.89
CA ASN A 580 -12.80 27.93 4.46
C ASN A 580 -13.72 28.96 3.79
N TRP A 581 -13.11 30.01 3.28
CA TRP A 581 -13.80 31.15 2.69
C TRP A 581 -14.45 30.83 1.34
N ASN A 582 -14.18 29.66 0.73
CA ASN A 582 -14.95 29.16 -0.42
C ASN A 582 -16.43 28.92 -0.08
N LEU A 583 -16.79 28.87 1.21
CA LEU A 583 -18.18 28.86 1.67
C LEU A 583 -18.99 30.08 1.18
N ILE A 584 -18.34 31.24 1.03
CA ILE A 584 -19.02 32.50 0.68
C ILE A 584 -19.62 32.45 -0.72
N TRP A 585 -18.95 31.78 -1.66
CA TRP A 585 -19.47 31.61 -3.02
C TRP A 585 -20.23 30.29 -3.20
N THR A 586 -20.02 29.26 -2.39
CA THR A 586 -20.81 28.00 -2.52
C THR A 586 -22.17 28.03 -1.83
N ILE A 587 -22.32 28.69 -0.66
CA ILE A 587 -23.59 28.81 0.08
C ILE A 587 -24.71 29.53 -0.72
N PRO A 588 -24.45 30.58 -1.51
CA PRO A 588 -25.45 31.19 -2.39
C PRO A 588 -26.21 30.20 -3.28
N ALA A 589 -25.55 29.14 -3.77
CA ALA A 589 -26.18 28.08 -4.55
C ALA A 589 -27.21 27.30 -3.71
N LEU A 590 -26.86 26.97 -2.46
CA LEU A 590 -27.76 26.31 -1.51
C LEU A 590 -28.96 27.21 -1.15
N ALA A 591 -28.71 28.50 -0.90
CA ALA A 591 -29.75 29.47 -0.55
C ALA A 591 -30.79 29.64 -1.66
N THR A 592 -30.36 29.63 -2.93
CA THR A 592 -31.26 29.79 -4.08
C THR A 592 -32.06 28.53 -4.42
N LEU A 593 -31.57 27.34 -4.03
CA LEU A 593 -32.33 26.08 -4.10
C LEU A 593 -33.43 26.01 -3.04
N LEU A 594 -33.21 26.58 -1.86
CA LEU A 594 -34.15 26.54 -0.73
C LEU A 594 -35.19 27.66 -0.76
N ASN A 595 -34.82 28.89 -1.16
CA ASN A 595 -35.74 30.01 -1.25
C ASN A 595 -35.37 30.98 -2.39
N ARG A 596 -36.29 31.14 -3.36
CA ARG A 596 -36.13 32.03 -4.52
C ARG A 596 -36.09 33.52 -4.18
N ASP A 597 -36.62 33.94 -3.01
CA ASP A 597 -36.60 35.35 -2.59
C ASP A 597 -35.21 35.79 -2.14
N LYS A 598 -34.30 34.85 -1.85
CA LYS A 598 -32.91 35.13 -1.42
C LYS A 598 -31.94 35.32 -2.59
N VAL A 599 -32.38 35.20 -3.85
CA VAL A 599 -31.53 35.30 -5.04
C VAL A 599 -30.78 36.65 -5.11
N VAL A 600 -31.44 37.75 -4.76
CA VAL A 600 -30.81 39.09 -4.78
C VAL A 600 -29.66 39.19 -3.75
N LEU A 601 -29.86 38.65 -2.55
CA LEU A 601 -28.84 38.63 -1.51
C LEU A 601 -27.66 37.74 -1.92
N SER A 602 -27.93 36.58 -2.53
CA SER A 602 -26.93 35.68 -3.10
C SER A 602 -26.08 36.35 -4.19
N ILE A 603 -26.70 37.13 -5.07
CA ILE A 603 -25.99 37.90 -6.12
C ILE A 603 -25.09 38.97 -5.48
N ILE A 604 -25.59 39.72 -4.49
CA ILE A 604 -24.80 40.76 -3.80
C ILE A 604 -23.60 40.14 -3.08
N ALA A 605 -23.80 39.05 -2.33
CA ALA A 605 -22.71 38.37 -1.63
C ALA A 605 -21.62 37.89 -2.58
N LEU A 606 -22.02 37.31 -3.72
CA LEU A 606 -21.09 36.81 -4.73
C LEU A 606 -20.40 37.94 -5.50
N ALA A 607 -21.09 39.05 -5.78
CA ALA A 607 -20.49 40.24 -6.38
C ALA A 607 -19.46 40.89 -5.44
N VAL A 608 -19.77 40.99 -4.14
CA VAL A 608 -18.82 41.48 -3.13
C VAL A 608 -17.62 40.56 -3.05
N TYR A 609 -17.81 39.23 -3.03
CA TYR A 609 -16.71 38.27 -3.12
C TYR A 609 -15.82 38.53 -4.34
N LEU A 610 -16.39 38.58 -5.54
CA LEU A 610 -15.64 38.78 -6.79
C LEU A 610 -14.87 40.10 -6.85
N LEU A 611 -15.37 41.16 -6.19
CA LEU A 611 -14.75 42.49 -6.22
C LEU A 611 -13.76 42.74 -5.07
N VAL A 612 -14.01 42.18 -3.89
CA VAL A 612 -13.30 42.53 -2.64
C VAL A 612 -12.30 41.44 -2.25
N ALA A 613 -12.60 40.16 -2.53
CA ALA A 613 -11.70 39.06 -2.16
C ALA A 613 -10.31 39.09 -2.86
N PRO A 614 -10.09 39.70 -4.03
CA PRO A 614 -8.72 39.83 -4.54
C PRO A 614 -7.83 40.78 -3.70
N ILE A 615 -8.41 41.61 -2.82
CA ILE A 615 -7.69 42.73 -2.17
C ILE A 615 -7.47 42.51 -0.67
N VAL A 616 -8.45 41.93 0.03
CA VAL A 616 -8.43 41.84 1.51
C VAL A 616 -8.61 40.42 2.04
N TRP A 617 -8.53 39.41 1.18
CA TRP A 617 -8.91 38.05 1.54
C TRP A 617 -7.78 37.31 2.25
N PRO A 618 -8.06 36.66 3.39
CA PRO A 618 -7.05 35.98 4.18
C PRO A 618 -6.72 34.57 3.67
N GLN A 619 -7.42 34.09 2.64
CA GLN A 619 -7.23 32.76 2.04
C GLN A 619 -6.76 32.90 0.60
N TYR A 620 -5.89 32.01 0.15
CA TYR A 620 -5.55 31.94 -1.27
C TYR A 620 -6.73 31.43 -2.09
N VAL A 621 -6.99 32.06 -3.25
CA VAL A 621 -8.02 31.63 -4.21
C VAL A 621 -7.38 31.53 -5.58
N SER A 622 -7.28 30.31 -6.11
CA SER A 622 -6.74 30.04 -7.45
C SER A 622 -7.68 30.49 -8.56
N LEU A 623 -7.14 30.67 -9.76
CA LEU A 623 -7.90 31.10 -10.95
C LEU A 623 -9.07 30.14 -11.26
N SER A 624 -8.86 28.83 -11.10
CA SER A 624 -9.92 27.83 -11.28
C SER A 624 -11.09 28.06 -10.33
N LEU A 625 -10.84 28.34 -9.05
CA LEU A 625 -11.90 28.67 -8.07
C LEU A 625 -12.62 29.97 -8.44
N TRP A 626 -11.89 30.98 -8.92
CA TRP A 626 -12.51 32.21 -9.44
C TRP A 626 -13.46 31.93 -10.60
N LEU A 627 -13.05 31.11 -11.56
CA LEU A 627 -13.86 30.75 -12.73
C LEU A 627 -15.11 29.94 -12.35
N VAL A 628 -15.02 29.07 -11.34
CA VAL A 628 -16.20 28.37 -10.78
C VAL A 628 -17.16 29.36 -10.11
N ALA A 629 -16.64 30.28 -9.29
CA ALA A 629 -17.47 31.31 -8.64
C ALA A 629 -18.15 32.23 -9.67
N ILE A 630 -17.46 32.58 -10.77
CA ILE A 630 -18.04 33.32 -11.90
C ILE A 630 -19.13 32.49 -12.60
N SER A 631 -18.89 31.21 -12.85
CA SER A 631 -19.91 30.31 -13.43
C SER A 631 -21.19 30.30 -12.60
N LEU A 632 -21.06 30.22 -11.28
CA LEU A 632 -22.21 30.32 -10.37
C LEU A 632 -22.87 31.70 -10.45
N PHE A 633 -22.09 32.79 -10.43
CA PHE A 633 -22.63 34.13 -10.53
C PHE A 633 -23.50 34.29 -11.78
N LEU A 634 -22.99 33.80 -12.91
CA LEU A 634 -23.70 33.79 -14.19
C LEU A 634 -24.95 32.89 -14.19
N THR A 635 -25.08 31.92 -13.28
CA THR A 635 -26.33 31.14 -13.15
C THR A 635 -27.40 31.87 -12.34
N LEU A 636 -26.98 32.81 -11.48
CA LEU A 636 -27.87 33.52 -10.54
C LEU A 636 -28.29 34.91 -11.03
N THR A 637 -27.59 35.51 -12.01
CA THR A 637 -27.93 36.86 -12.50
C THR A 637 -29.36 36.93 -13.04
N PRO A 638 -30.04 38.09 -12.88
CA PRO A 638 -31.42 38.27 -13.35
C PRO A 638 -31.55 37.96 -14.84
N LYS A 639 -32.78 37.67 -15.30
CA LYS A 639 -33.04 37.47 -16.72
C LYS A 639 -32.52 38.65 -17.50
N LEU A 640 -31.54 38.39 -18.37
CA LEU A 640 -31.09 39.36 -19.36
C LEU A 640 -32.25 39.53 -20.34
N LYS A 641 -32.81 40.73 -20.41
CA LYS A 641 -33.96 41.05 -21.26
C LYS A 641 -33.60 41.01 -22.73
#